data_AF-A0A9D7H4R1-F1
#
_entry.id   AF-A0A9D7H4R1-F1
#
_cell.length_a   1.000
_cell.length_b   1.000
_cell.length_c   1.000
_cell.angle_alpha   90.00
_cell.angle_beta   90.00
_cell.angle_gamma   90.00
#
_symmetry.space_group_name_H-M   'P 1'
#
loop_
_entity.id
_entity.type
_entity.pdbx_description
1 polymer ?
#
loop_
_entity_poly.entity_id
_entity_poly.type
_entity_poly.pdbx_seq_one_letter_code
_entity_poly.pdbx_strand_id
1 'polypeptide(L)'
;MRRGEPGDGAPLGRRFASTSTSTSTSTSTSTSTSTSTPTPTPTPTSTSFSTTLALVLTLTGVIACSAAPEVAPRPRPRPPLKVAQPPPVPAFYWEPLEVSIDPAIEATKLPLASEEVVVPPELLAAFAALEPRTAALLLERGFVILDRPNAPATMGALYTSLAQRGQRSLITLDALSEVVHLAVSAALADVERTEVAAQLPALLARTAEKLEVLTRGAPTDRARALHMARGIVWVALSLLGEGGVPADLELEVKDEVRRVKERVEPRRSPLLGGATVDYQAARSDDPSPEAERLADALVWLERAPLVLFGAEAGPGPGMSTQAARDATRAALLLAHVKDARVDAASAAAWTRLENVERFLVGPTDDWSPTDLAALAAMRGLDVAQLAHIDDVTRIDRLRRAAQEAFRARLHDGGGTLEALAVKADAAPQDSRNATRSVAPTARFLGARLTLDGVVQQALVYPTVGAYRGSLSIRTAHGGRRILSRPLDLGAVLGSEVARAALKTDGDDDFEGFDRALRSLVERRPAASEASRHASVYLSMLDLVSSVLAPSAADAALPAAAHREHAARVLELTLATHATARRDFTVRGRRLTHVLVEPAAEAWGPTLLVEPHPEAIGRMVAVVRQLMRGLGAYGVMKSGSPTGRLVTSAERLLTLAFQAALLAANDLPPSEEDQRRLATFASWLWSLESATGAAAPRGLEVHVDHGSGRALAEGTGKIGELWMFVRDPASKKLTLVVGAATTHHEVVRSKADRLRELAWREAVNKGELPRATWTTGYRFATP
;
A
#
# COMPACT_ATOMS: atom_id res chain seq x y z
N MET A 1 -70.99 -7.12 -2.85
CA MET A 1 -71.00 -8.07 -3.98
C MET A 1 -70.10 -9.25 -3.60
N ARG A 2 -70.69 -10.35 -3.08
CA ARG A 2 -70.60 -11.77 -3.58
C ARG A 2 -69.17 -12.21 -3.97
N ARG A 3 -68.46 -13.03 -3.17
CA ARG A 3 -68.56 -14.50 -2.90
C ARG A 3 -67.64 -15.34 -3.82
N GLY A 4 -66.78 -16.19 -3.24
CA GLY A 4 -66.31 -17.43 -3.88
C GLY A 4 -64.91 -17.95 -3.51
N GLU A 5 -64.81 -18.68 -2.39
CA GLU A 5 -63.86 -19.80 -2.15
C GLU A 5 -64.60 -21.13 -2.45
N PRO A 6 -64.03 -22.36 -2.29
CA PRO A 6 -62.68 -22.91 -2.56
C PRO A 6 -62.78 -24.30 -3.28
N GLY A 7 -61.67 -25.05 -3.42
CA GLY A 7 -61.70 -26.43 -3.93
C GLY A 7 -60.51 -27.30 -3.49
N ASP A 8 -60.80 -28.23 -2.56
CA ASP A 8 -59.97 -29.29 -2.00
C ASP A 8 -59.56 -30.41 -2.97
N GLY A 9 -58.53 -31.19 -2.59
CA GLY A 9 -58.35 -32.57 -3.10
C GLY A 9 -56.97 -33.20 -2.87
N ALA A 10 -56.70 -33.76 -1.68
CA ALA A 10 -55.68 -34.78 -1.42
C ALA A 10 -56.28 -36.21 -1.62
N PRO A 11 -55.64 -37.33 -1.23
CA PRO A 11 -54.26 -37.84 -1.31
C PRO A 11 -54.22 -39.25 -1.99
N LEU A 12 -53.07 -39.93 -2.09
CA LEU A 12 -52.98 -41.41 -2.02
C LEU A 12 -51.52 -41.87 -1.89
N GLY A 13 -51.25 -42.70 -0.88
CA GLY A 13 -49.99 -43.45 -0.71
C GLY A 13 -50.20 -44.96 -0.78
N ARG A 14 -49.11 -45.72 -1.00
CA ARG A 14 -48.82 -47.13 -0.59
C ARG A 14 -47.53 -47.57 -1.32
N ARG A 15 -46.42 -47.87 -0.64
CA ARG A 15 -45.97 -49.18 -0.08
C ARG A 15 -45.97 -50.35 -1.09
N PHE A 16 -44.79 -50.93 -1.36
CA PHE A 16 -44.42 -52.38 -1.48
C PHE A 16 -42.89 -52.43 -1.76
N ALA A 17 -42.03 -52.83 -0.81
CA ALA A 17 -41.56 -54.20 -0.47
C ALA A 17 -40.63 -54.88 -1.51
N SER A 18 -39.34 -55.06 -1.11
CA SER A 18 -38.53 -56.31 -1.16
C SER A 18 -38.28 -56.98 -2.53
N THR A 19 -37.13 -57.55 -2.92
CA THR A 19 -36.12 -58.41 -2.24
C THR A 19 -35.07 -58.74 -3.34
N SER A 20 -33.77 -58.59 -3.06
CA SER A 20 -32.73 -59.64 -2.98
C SER A 20 -32.22 -60.33 -4.27
N THR A 21 -30.88 -60.54 -4.27
CA THR A 21 -30.09 -61.68 -4.83
C THR A 21 -29.95 -61.78 -6.36
N SER A 22 -28.82 -62.14 -6.97
CA SER A 22 -27.54 -62.72 -6.51
C SER A 22 -26.54 -62.90 -7.69
N THR A 23 -25.23 -62.77 -7.41
CA THR A 23 -24.05 -63.55 -7.90
C THR A 23 -23.91 -64.04 -9.36
N SER A 24 -22.73 -63.81 -9.96
CA SER A 24 -21.65 -64.82 -10.14
C SER A 24 -20.48 -64.24 -10.97
N THR A 25 -19.23 -64.20 -10.47
CA THR A 25 -18.12 -65.21 -10.45
C THR A 25 -17.33 -65.35 -11.77
N SER A 26 -16.02 -65.02 -11.74
CA SER A 26 -14.88 -65.91 -12.14
C SER A 26 -13.56 -65.10 -12.21
N THR A 27 -12.60 -65.29 -11.30
CA THR A 27 -11.45 -66.23 -11.24
C THR A 27 -10.21 -65.87 -12.08
N SER A 28 -9.06 -65.80 -11.38
CA SER A 28 -7.72 -66.38 -11.69
C SER A 28 -6.58 -65.41 -11.28
N THR A 29 -5.90 -65.61 -10.13
CA THR A 29 -4.56 -66.26 -9.93
C THR A 29 -3.38 -65.47 -10.54
N SER A 30 -2.22 -65.25 -9.91
CA SER A 30 -1.58 -65.84 -8.72
C SER A 30 -0.22 -65.15 -8.41
N THR A 31 0.22 -65.23 -7.13
CA THR A 31 1.62 -65.44 -6.61
C THR A 31 2.72 -64.42 -6.91
N SER A 32 3.23 -63.67 -5.91
CA SER A 32 4.35 -63.97 -4.97
C SER A 32 5.74 -63.73 -5.60
N THR A 33 6.79 -63.18 -4.99
CA THR A 33 7.25 -63.07 -3.58
C THR A 33 8.49 -62.14 -3.54
N SER A 34 8.65 -61.42 -2.42
CA SER A 34 9.87 -61.06 -1.62
C SER A 34 11.31 -61.25 -2.19
N THR A 35 12.40 -60.58 -1.79
CA THR A 35 12.89 -60.23 -0.43
C THR A 35 14.26 -59.47 -0.50
N SER A 36 14.62 -58.81 0.61
CA SER A 36 15.97 -58.61 1.25
C SER A 36 17.02 -57.59 0.73
N THR A 37 17.22 -56.52 1.54
CA THR A 37 18.43 -55.98 2.27
C THR A 37 19.87 -56.38 1.85
N PRO A 38 20.99 -55.73 2.33
CA PRO A 38 21.24 -54.41 2.97
C PRO A 38 22.53 -53.65 2.45
N THR A 39 22.86 -52.51 3.09
CA THR A 39 24.09 -51.65 3.15
C THR A 39 25.47 -52.35 2.99
N PRO A 40 26.62 -51.67 2.64
CA PRO A 40 27.24 -50.59 3.45
C PRO A 40 28.06 -49.47 2.72
N THR A 41 28.42 -48.43 3.49
CA THR A 41 29.49 -47.42 3.27
C THR A 41 30.89 -48.04 3.08
N PRO A 42 31.85 -47.29 2.49
CA PRO A 42 32.94 -46.73 3.31
C PRO A 42 33.40 -45.31 2.93
N THR A 43 34.08 -44.68 3.90
CA THR A 43 34.84 -43.41 3.85
C THR A 43 36.30 -43.65 3.36
N PRO A 44 37.29 -42.77 3.64
CA PRO A 44 37.86 -41.75 2.75
C PRO A 44 39.33 -42.06 2.34
N THR A 45 39.93 -41.28 1.43
CA THR A 45 41.40 -41.25 1.30
C THR A 45 41.94 -39.85 1.05
N SER A 46 42.84 -39.48 1.96
CA SER A 46 43.78 -38.37 1.92
C SER A 46 44.89 -38.57 0.89
N THR A 47 45.46 -37.50 0.36
CA THR A 47 46.90 -37.47 0.08
C THR A 47 47.44 -36.05 0.24
N SER A 48 48.35 -35.93 1.20
CA SER A 48 49.25 -34.83 1.46
C SER A 48 50.40 -34.84 0.45
N PHE A 49 50.90 -33.66 0.08
CA PHE A 49 52.32 -33.49 -0.24
C PHE A 49 52.81 -32.20 0.42
N SER A 50 53.67 -32.38 1.41
CA SER A 50 54.51 -31.37 2.02
C SER A 50 55.93 -31.68 1.56
N THR A 51 56.65 -30.70 1.00
CA THR A 51 58.11 -30.73 1.04
C THR A 51 58.65 -29.31 1.16
N THR A 52 59.16 -29.03 2.35
CA THR A 52 60.06 -27.96 2.76
C THR A 52 61.38 -28.00 1.99
N LEU A 53 61.93 -26.84 1.62
CA LEU A 53 63.40 -26.66 1.60
C LEU A 53 63.75 -25.22 2.00
N ALA A 54 64.43 -25.12 3.14
CA ALA A 54 65.07 -23.92 3.64
C ALA A 54 66.47 -23.81 3.04
N LEU A 55 66.90 -22.60 2.66
CA LEU A 55 68.32 -22.25 2.69
C LEU A 55 68.49 -20.74 2.94
N VAL A 56 69.10 -20.43 4.08
CA VAL A 56 69.60 -19.12 4.48
C VAL A 56 71.01 -18.97 3.90
N LEU A 57 71.29 -17.83 3.26
CA LEU A 57 72.65 -17.35 3.00
C LEU A 57 72.68 -15.81 3.01
N THR A 58 73.42 -15.28 3.99
CA THR A 58 74.02 -13.94 4.10
C THR A 58 75.06 -13.75 2.95
N LEU A 59 75.51 -12.59 2.45
CA LEU A 59 75.67 -11.20 2.94
C LEU A 59 76.03 -10.28 1.73
N THR A 60 75.83 -8.96 1.88
CA THR A 60 76.53 -7.80 1.24
C THR A 60 76.37 -7.44 -0.25
N GLY A 61 75.66 -6.30 -0.47
CA GLY A 61 76.26 -5.07 -1.04
C GLY A 61 76.16 -4.82 -2.55
N VAL A 62 75.32 -3.86 -2.94
CA VAL A 62 75.68 -2.59 -3.62
C VAL A 62 74.39 -1.82 -3.96
N ILE A 63 74.42 -0.54 -3.60
CA ILE A 63 73.36 0.45 -3.76
C ILE A 63 73.20 0.80 -5.24
N ALA A 64 71.98 0.64 -5.77
CA ALA A 64 71.54 1.30 -6.98
C ALA A 64 70.14 1.87 -6.74
N CYS A 65 70.06 3.19 -6.60
CA CYS A 65 68.79 3.93 -6.57
C CYS A 65 68.07 3.76 -7.91
N SER A 66 67.04 2.93 -7.97
CA SER A 66 66.02 2.98 -9.00
C SER A 66 64.72 3.47 -8.39
N ALA A 67 64.29 4.66 -8.81
CA ALA A 67 63.01 5.25 -8.43
C ALA A 67 61.85 4.30 -8.76
N ALA A 68 60.94 4.12 -7.80
CA ALA A 68 59.69 3.39 -8.00
C ALA A 68 58.81 4.13 -9.03
N PRO A 69 58.05 3.41 -9.87
CA PRO A 69 57.17 4.05 -10.85
C PRO A 69 56.10 4.86 -10.12
N GLU A 70 55.94 6.10 -10.56
CA GLU A 70 54.94 7.05 -10.10
C GLU A 70 53.54 6.45 -10.27
N VAL A 71 52.90 6.10 -9.16
CA VAL A 71 51.51 5.64 -9.15
C VAL A 71 50.64 6.81 -9.56
N ALA A 72 50.08 6.74 -10.77
CA ALA A 72 49.14 7.74 -11.28
C ALA A 72 48.06 8.04 -10.22
N PRO A 73 47.77 9.31 -9.93
CA PRO A 73 46.79 9.67 -8.93
C PRO A 73 45.44 9.06 -9.29
N ARG A 74 44.83 8.36 -8.32
CA ARG A 74 43.49 7.77 -8.47
C ARG A 74 42.53 8.87 -8.97
N PRO A 75 41.74 8.61 -10.04
CA PRO A 75 40.79 9.60 -10.52
C PRO A 75 39.86 9.99 -9.37
N ARG A 76 39.74 11.30 -9.11
CA ARG A 76 38.84 11.85 -8.10
C ARG A 76 37.43 11.24 -8.33
N PRO A 77 36.72 10.79 -7.28
CA PRO A 77 35.35 10.33 -7.45
C PRO A 77 34.56 11.45 -8.09
N ARG A 78 33.98 11.19 -9.26
CA ARG A 78 33.10 12.14 -9.93
C ARG A 78 31.95 12.45 -8.96
N PRO A 79 31.57 13.74 -8.78
CA PRO A 79 30.40 14.06 -7.99
C PRO A 79 29.20 13.27 -8.54
N PRO A 80 28.32 12.74 -7.67
CA PRO A 80 27.15 12.01 -8.13
C PRO A 80 26.37 12.90 -9.11
N LEU A 81 26.05 12.35 -10.28
CA LEU A 81 25.26 13.05 -11.28
C LEU A 81 23.90 13.37 -10.62
N LYS A 82 23.65 14.64 -10.31
CA LYS A 82 22.32 15.09 -9.90
C LYS A 82 21.45 15.07 -11.14
N VAL A 83 20.76 13.96 -11.35
CA VAL A 83 19.61 13.93 -12.27
C VAL A 83 18.65 14.99 -11.75
N ALA A 84 18.27 15.94 -12.61
CA ALA A 84 17.28 16.94 -12.26
C ALA A 84 16.02 16.19 -11.85
N GLN A 85 15.73 16.18 -10.55
CA GLN A 85 14.42 15.72 -10.10
C GLN A 85 13.40 16.71 -10.67
N PRO A 86 12.24 16.25 -11.17
CA PRO A 86 11.17 17.15 -11.51
C PRO A 86 10.90 18.10 -10.34
N PRO A 87 10.54 19.37 -10.60
CA PRO A 87 10.31 20.32 -9.53
C PRO A 87 9.35 19.70 -8.51
N PRO A 88 9.64 19.84 -7.20
CA PRO A 88 8.76 19.30 -6.17
C PRO A 88 7.36 19.85 -6.40
N VAL A 89 6.35 19.05 -6.10
CA VAL A 89 4.98 19.54 -6.01
C VAL A 89 5.02 20.80 -5.16
N PRO A 90 4.45 21.92 -5.63
CA PRO A 90 4.59 23.16 -4.92
C PRO A 90 4.11 23.04 -3.48
N ALA A 91 5.00 23.35 -2.53
CA ALA A 91 4.75 23.22 -1.10
C ALA A 91 3.54 24.05 -0.62
N PHE A 92 3.09 25.04 -1.41
CA PHE A 92 1.98 25.92 -1.06
C PHE A 92 0.60 25.24 -1.04
N TYR A 93 0.45 24.01 -1.56
CA TYR A 93 -0.81 23.27 -1.39
C TYR A 93 -0.99 22.72 0.02
N TRP A 94 0.10 22.55 0.77
CA TRP A 94 0.07 22.14 2.16
C TRP A 94 -0.05 23.36 3.07
N GLU A 95 -0.96 23.29 4.04
CA GLU A 95 -1.08 24.32 5.09
C GLU A 95 -1.42 23.60 6.40
N PRO A 96 -0.49 23.59 7.38
CA PRO A 96 -0.80 23.05 8.69
C PRO A 96 -1.79 23.97 9.40
N LEU A 97 -2.66 23.38 10.22
CA LEU A 97 -3.50 24.16 11.13
C LEU A 97 -2.73 24.41 12.42
N GLU A 98 -2.83 25.62 12.95
CA GLU A 98 -2.23 25.96 14.24
C GLU A 98 -3.00 25.29 15.37
N VAL A 99 -2.25 24.66 16.27
CA VAL A 99 -2.78 24.05 17.49
C VAL A 99 -2.19 24.81 18.66
N SER A 100 -3.02 25.64 19.29
CA SER A 100 -2.66 26.36 20.51
C SER A 100 -3.46 25.78 21.67
N ILE A 101 -2.77 25.06 22.54
CA ILE A 101 -3.35 24.42 23.71
C ILE A 101 -2.60 24.97 24.93
N ASP A 102 -3.34 25.63 25.82
CA ASP A 102 -2.85 26.06 27.13
C ASP A 102 -3.84 25.53 28.19
N PRO A 103 -3.86 24.22 28.42
CA PRO A 103 -4.94 23.60 29.16
C PRO A 103 -4.64 23.68 30.66
N ALA A 104 -5.55 24.26 31.43
CA ALA A 104 -5.58 24.12 32.89
C ALA A 104 -6.25 22.79 33.32
N ILE A 105 -6.01 21.69 32.58
CA ILE A 105 -6.59 20.37 32.87
C ILE A 105 -5.56 19.52 33.60
N GLU A 106 -5.86 19.16 34.84
CA GLU A 106 -5.09 18.13 35.55
C GLU A 106 -5.47 16.74 35.05
N ALA A 107 -4.45 15.91 34.76
CA ALA A 107 -4.66 14.53 34.35
C ALA A 107 -5.35 13.74 35.47
N THR A 108 -6.44 13.04 35.13
CA THR A 108 -7.14 12.20 36.10
C THR A 108 -6.30 10.98 36.48
N LYS A 109 -6.28 10.63 37.77
CA LYS A 109 -5.65 9.41 38.25
C LYS A 109 -6.54 8.20 37.99
N LEU A 110 -5.91 7.08 37.64
CA LEU A 110 -6.57 5.79 37.47
C LEU A 110 -6.21 4.84 38.63
N PRO A 111 -7.07 3.86 38.98
CA PRO A 111 -8.39 3.57 38.39
C PRO A 111 -9.45 4.62 38.77
N LEU A 112 -10.46 4.81 37.93
CA LEU A 112 -11.56 5.76 38.18
C LEU A 112 -12.45 5.25 39.32
N ALA A 113 -12.77 6.11 40.29
CA ALA A 113 -13.80 5.80 41.26
C ALA A 113 -15.19 5.99 40.65
N SER A 114 -16.15 5.13 41.01
CA SER A 114 -17.55 5.24 40.53
C SER A 114 -18.20 6.59 40.86
N GLU A 115 -17.70 7.27 41.89
CA GLU A 115 -18.17 8.60 42.34
C GLU A 115 -17.60 9.76 41.49
N GLU A 116 -16.46 9.53 40.81
CA GLU A 116 -15.76 10.53 39.98
C GLU A 116 -16.28 10.56 38.54
N VAL A 117 -17.07 9.55 38.16
CA VAL A 117 -17.60 9.37 36.81
C VAL A 117 -19.10 9.59 36.73
N VAL A 118 -19.54 10.08 35.59
CA VAL A 118 -20.95 10.24 35.25
C VAL A 118 -21.29 9.21 34.18
N VAL A 119 -22.21 8.31 34.50
CA VAL A 119 -22.88 7.45 33.52
C VAL A 119 -24.20 8.13 33.16
N PRO A 120 -24.36 8.63 31.92
CA PRO A 120 -25.61 9.26 31.50
C PRO A 120 -26.81 8.32 31.64
N PRO A 121 -28.03 8.83 31.97
CA PRO A 121 -29.22 8.01 32.17
C PRO A 121 -29.49 7.01 31.05
N GLU A 122 -29.25 7.42 29.81
CA GLU A 122 -29.43 6.64 28.59
C GLU A 122 -28.40 5.51 28.39
N LEU A 123 -27.31 5.52 29.16
CA LEU A 123 -26.28 4.47 29.18
C LEU A 123 -26.32 3.62 30.45
N LEU A 124 -27.06 3.99 31.50
CA LEU A 124 -27.09 3.27 32.78
C LEU A 124 -27.43 1.79 32.62
N ALA A 125 -28.51 1.47 31.89
CA ALA A 125 -28.94 0.09 31.69
C ALA A 125 -27.90 -0.73 30.91
N ALA A 126 -27.27 -0.12 29.91
CA ALA A 126 -26.27 -0.79 29.09
C ALA A 126 -24.94 -0.97 29.84
N PHE A 127 -24.54 0.00 30.67
CA PHE A 127 -23.39 -0.09 31.58
C PHE A 127 -23.58 -1.17 32.64
N ALA A 128 -24.77 -1.23 33.26
CA ALA A 128 -25.12 -2.26 34.24
C ALA A 128 -25.18 -3.68 33.64
N ALA A 129 -25.41 -3.79 32.34
CA ALA A 129 -25.43 -5.07 31.62
C ALA A 129 -24.06 -5.55 31.14
N LEU A 130 -22.98 -4.77 31.34
CA LEU A 130 -21.62 -5.21 31.02
C LEU A 130 -21.21 -6.39 31.93
N GLU A 131 -20.42 -7.31 31.38
CA GLU A 131 -19.79 -8.33 32.23
C GLU A 131 -18.97 -7.66 33.34
N PRO A 132 -18.97 -8.21 34.58
CA PRO A 132 -18.28 -7.59 35.71
C PRO A 132 -16.80 -7.28 35.44
N ARG A 133 -16.12 -8.17 34.72
CA ARG A 133 -14.73 -7.97 34.31
C ARG A 133 -14.58 -6.79 33.35
N THR A 134 -15.45 -6.68 32.35
CA THR A 134 -15.42 -5.60 31.36
C THR A 134 -15.71 -4.24 32.01
N ALA A 135 -16.68 -4.18 32.93
CA ALA A 135 -16.96 -2.97 33.70
C ALA A 135 -15.78 -2.54 34.58
N ALA A 136 -15.11 -3.50 35.25
CA ALA A 136 -13.91 -3.23 36.04
C ALA A 136 -12.76 -2.70 35.17
N LEU A 137 -12.52 -3.30 33.99
CA LEU A 137 -11.49 -2.85 33.06
C LEU A 137 -11.79 -1.47 32.47
N LEU A 138 -13.06 -1.13 32.25
CA LEU A 138 -13.50 0.20 31.82
C LEU A 138 -13.18 1.27 32.88
N LEU A 139 -13.40 0.99 34.16
CA LEU A 139 -13.01 1.91 35.25
C LEU A 139 -11.49 1.95 35.46
N GLU A 140 -10.83 0.81 35.35
CA GLU A 140 -9.37 0.70 35.52
C GLU A 140 -8.63 1.51 34.46
N ARG A 141 -9.06 1.41 33.20
CA ARG A 141 -8.32 1.95 32.05
C ARG A 141 -8.97 3.19 31.44
N GLY A 142 -10.17 3.56 31.87
CA GLY A 142 -10.94 4.65 31.27
C GLY A 142 -11.60 4.31 29.93
N PHE A 143 -11.39 3.12 29.36
CA PHE A 143 -12.03 2.70 28.10
C PHE A 143 -12.06 1.18 27.90
N VAL A 144 -12.98 0.71 27.05
CA VAL A 144 -13.02 -0.64 26.46
C VAL A 144 -13.63 -0.59 25.05
N ILE A 145 -13.35 -1.59 24.21
CA ILE A 145 -14.02 -1.78 22.91
C ILE A 145 -14.87 -3.04 22.97
N LEU A 146 -16.13 -2.92 22.57
CA LEU A 146 -17.09 -4.02 22.50
C LEU A 146 -17.38 -4.41 21.05
N ASP A 147 -17.20 -5.69 20.74
CA ASP A 147 -17.58 -6.26 19.45
C ASP A 147 -19.00 -6.80 19.49
N ARG A 148 -19.85 -6.23 18.65
CA ARG A 148 -21.23 -6.68 18.48
C ARG A 148 -21.32 -7.75 17.38
N PRO A 149 -22.08 -8.84 17.59
CA PRO A 149 -22.31 -9.85 16.54
C PRO A 149 -22.88 -9.24 15.26
N ASN A 150 -23.84 -8.33 15.42
CA ASN A 150 -24.53 -7.59 14.34
C ASN A 150 -23.97 -6.17 14.19
N ALA A 151 -22.64 -6.04 14.18
CA ALA A 151 -21.99 -4.75 13.93
C ALA A 151 -22.47 -4.17 12.58
N PRO A 152 -22.79 -2.86 12.52
CA PRO A 152 -23.17 -2.21 11.26
C PRO A 152 -21.99 -2.22 10.27
N ALA A 153 -22.32 -2.20 8.98
CA ALA A 153 -21.32 -2.20 7.91
C ALA A 153 -20.63 -0.83 7.72
N THR A 154 -21.21 0.24 8.26
CA THR A 154 -20.67 1.61 8.13
C THR A 154 -20.70 2.34 9.48
N MET A 155 -19.82 3.33 9.64
CA MET A 155 -19.76 4.10 10.88
C MET A 155 -20.95 5.04 11.00
N GLY A 156 -21.42 5.61 9.89
CA GLY A 156 -22.65 6.41 9.85
C GLY A 156 -23.86 5.62 10.36
N ALA A 157 -23.97 4.34 10.03
CA ALA A 157 -25.02 3.47 10.58
C ALA A 157 -24.86 3.22 12.09
N LEU A 158 -23.63 3.09 12.61
CA LEU A 158 -23.37 2.99 14.05
C LEU A 158 -23.82 4.26 14.77
N TYR A 159 -23.36 5.43 14.33
CA TYR A 159 -23.73 6.71 14.96
C TYR A 159 -25.23 7.00 14.81
N THR A 160 -25.85 6.59 13.71
CA THR A 160 -27.32 6.67 13.55
C THR A 160 -28.04 5.83 14.60
N SER A 161 -27.56 4.60 14.86
CA SER A 161 -28.11 3.74 15.92
C SER A 161 -27.91 4.33 17.32
N LEU A 162 -26.77 4.96 17.61
CA LEU A 162 -26.55 5.66 18.88
C LEU A 162 -27.52 6.85 19.03
N ALA A 163 -27.65 7.67 17.98
CA ALA A 163 -28.55 8.83 17.96
C ALA A 163 -30.02 8.43 18.15
N GLN A 164 -30.48 7.35 17.50
CA GLN A 164 -31.85 6.82 17.66
C GLN A 164 -32.13 6.31 19.09
N ARG A 165 -31.10 5.85 19.80
CA ARG A 165 -31.19 5.47 21.22
C ARG A 165 -31.09 6.67 22.17
N GLY A 166 -30.91 7.89 21.64
CA GLY A 166 -30.67 9.09 22.42
C GLY A 166 -29.32 9.10 23.14
N GLN A 167 -28.39 8.21 22.76
CA GLN A 167 -27.12 8.01 23.48
C GLN A 167 -26.14 9.14 23.22
N ARG A 168 -25.64 9.74 24.31
CA ARG A 168 -24.49 10.65 24.24
C ARG A 168 -23.30 9.93 23.59
N SER A 169 -22.78 10.52 22.52
CA SER A 169 -21.83 9.86 21.63
C SER A 169 -20.51 10.63 21.53
N LEU A 170 -19.44 9.93 21.21
CA LEU A 170 -18.11 10.47 20.97
C LEU A 170 -17.77 10.35 19.50
N ILE A 171 -17.48 11.48 18.82
CA ILE A 171 -16.88 11.48 17.49
C ILE A 171 -15.41 11.10 17.65
N THR A 172 -15.11 9.86 17.28
CA THR A 172 -13.78 9.26 17.42
C THR A 172 -12.83 9.63 16.29
N LEU A 173 -11.52 9.51 16.54
CA LEU A 173 -10.51 9.61 15.48
C LEU A 173 -10.71 8.57 14.37
N ASP A 174 -11.28 7.40 14.68
CA ASP A 174 -11.68 6.40 13.69
C ASP A 174 -12.69 6.96 12.69
N ALA A 175 -13.73 7.62 13.18
CA ALA A 175 -14.79 8.17 12.34
C ALA A 175 -14.31 9.35 11.50
N LEU A 176 -13.42 10.18 12.05
CA LEU A 176 -12.81 11.28 11.30
C LEU A 176 -11.80 10.77 10.26
N SER A 177 -11.07 9.68 10.56
CA SER A 177 -10.21 9.00 9.59
C SER A 177 -11.02 8.41 8.43
N GLU A 178 -12.22 7.88 8.71
CA GLU A 178 -13.16 7.45 7.66
C GLU A 178 -13.57 8.63 6.77
N VAL A 179 -13.87 9.81 7.34
CA VAL A 179 -14.19 11.01 6.53
C VAL A 179 -13.04 11.38 5.58
N VAL A 180 -11.78 11.29 6.02
CA VAL A 180 -10.62 11.51 5.14
C VAL A 180 -10.57 10.47 4.02
N HIS A 181 -10.75 9.19 4.35
CA HIS A 181 -10.83 8.10 3.36
C HIS A 181 -11.92 8.38 2.31
N LEU A 182 -13.12 8.76 2.72
CA LEU A 182 -14.24 9.06 1.82
C LEU A 182 -13.90 10.21 0.84
N ALA A 183 -13.27 11.27 1.34
CA ALA A 183 -12.85 12.41 0.53
C ALA A 183 -11.75 12.03 -0.49
N VAL A 184 -10.71 11.31 -0.03
CA VAL A 184 -9.59 10.87 -0.87
C VAL A 184 -10.06 9.88 -1.94
N SER A 185 -10.83 8.86 -1.54
CA SER A 185 -11.36 7.85 -2.46
C SER A 185 -12.24 8.46 -3.55
N ALA A 186 -13.13 9.40 -3.18
CA ALA A 186 -13.97 10.14 -4.13
C ALA A 186 -13.14 10.96 -5.13
N ALA A 187 -12.08 11.62 -4.67
CA ALA A 187 -11.21 12.42 -5.52
C ALA A 187 -10.38 11.54 -6.47
N LEU A 188 -9.85 10.42 -6.00
CA LEU A 188 -9.14 9.45 -6.84
C LEU A 188 -10.05 8.87 -7.93
N ALA A 189 -11.30 8.52 -7.57
CA ALA A 189 -12.31 8.09 -8.54
C ALA A 189 -12.59 9.16 -9.61
N ASP A 190 -12.66 10.43 -9.21
CA ASP A 190 -12.91 11.54 -10.15
C ASP A 190 -11.72 11.75 -11.10
N VAL A 191 -10.49 11.69 -10.58
CA VAL A 191 -9.26 11.78 -11.40
C VAL A 191 -9.21 10.65 -12.43
N GLU A 192 -9.43 9.40 -11.99
CA GLU A 192 -9.44 8.24 -12.88
C GLU A 192 -10.46 8.40 -14.00
N ARG A 193 -11.68 8.85 -13.66
CA ARG A 193 -12.78 8.99 -14.60
C ARG A 193 -12.66 10.21 -15.54
N THR A 194 -12.22 11.36 -15.03
CA THR A 194 -12.27 12.63 -15.77
C THR A 194 -10.96 12.99 -16.45
N GLU A 195 -9.83 12.54 -15.92
CA GLU A 195 -8.51 12.80 -16.49
C GLU A 195 -7.98 11.58 -17.20
N VAL A 196 -7.87 10.46 -16.48
CA VAL A 196 -7.16 9.28 -16.99
C VAL A 196 -7.97 8.61 -18.10
N ALA A 197 -9.23 8.23 -17.82
CA ALA A 197 -10.09 7.58 -18.81
C ALA A 197 -10.33 8.44 -20.06
N ALA A 198 -10.39 9.77 -19.89
CA ALA A 198 -10.63 10.70 -20.98
C ALA A 198 -9.40 10.89 -21.90
N GLN A 199 -8.18 10.87 -21.34
CA GLN A 199 -6.96 11.21 -22.09
C GLN A 199 -6.15 10.00 -22.52
N LEU A 200 -6.16 8.92 -21.73
CA LEU A 200 -5.28 7.77 -21.94
C LEU A 200 -5.49 7.09 -23.31
N PRO A 201 -6.72 6.79 -23.77
CA PRO A 201 -6.92 6.15 -25.08
C PRO A 201 -6.36 7.00 -26.23
N ALA A 202 -6.65 8.30 -26.22
CA ALA A 202 -6.17 9.23 -27.26
C ALA A 202 -4.64 9.37 -27.24
N LEU A 203 -4.04 9.46 -26.05
CA LEU A 203 -2.58 9.49 -25.89
C LEU A 203 -1.92 8.21 -26.44
N LEU A 204 -2.48 7.04 -26.11
CA LEU A 204 -1.96 5.76 -26.58
C LEU A 204 -2.14 5.58 -28.09
N ALA A 205 -3.30 5.93 -28.64
CA ALA A 205 -3.56 5.84 -30.08
C ALA A 205 -2.58 6.73 -30.87
N ARG A 206 -2.38 7.98 -30.41
CA ARG A 206 -1.39 8.89 -31.00
C ARG A 206 0.03 8.36 -30.86
N THR A 207 0.37 7.78 -29.71
CA THR A 207 1.68 7.15 -29.50
C THR A 207 1.88 5.99 -30.49
N ALA A 208 0.87 5.14 -30.68
CA ALA A 208 0.91 4.02 -31.62
C ALA A 208 1.12 4.51 -33.05
N GLU A 209 0.37 5.53 -33.50
CA GLU A 209 0.53 6.13 -34.82
C GLU A 209 1.95 6.66 -35.05
N LYS A 210 2.50 7.41 -34.08
CA LYS A 210 3.86 7.97 -34.19
C LYS A 210 4.91 6.86 -34.24
N LEU A 211 4.79 5.83 -33.41
CA LEU A 211 5.72 4.70 -33.45
C LEU A 211 5.59 3.90 -34.75
N GLU A 212 4.39 3.77 -35.32
CA GLU A 212 4.15 3.11 -36.61
C GLU A 212 4.89 3.83 -37.74
N VAL A 213 4.84 5.16 -37.78
CA VAL A 213 5.55 5.95 -38.80
C VAL A 213 7.06 5.66 -38.79
N LEU A 214 7.64 5.38 -37.61
CA LEU A 214 9.06 5.12 -37.42
C LEU A 214 9.53 3.73 -37.90
N THR A 215 8.61 2.80 -38.20
CA THR A 215 8.95 1.43 -38.65
C THR A 215 9.54 1.43 -40.07
N ARG A 216 9.11 2.37 -40.92
CA ARG A 216 9.52 2.46 -42.32
C ARG A 216 11.02 2.73 -42.45
N GLY A 217 11.75 1.78 -43.03
CA GLY A 217 13.19 1.89 -43.24
C GLY A 217 14.03 1.88 -41.94
N ALA A 218 13.46 1.38 -40.83
CA ALA A 218 14.21 1.26 -39.58
C ALA A 218 15.35 0.24 -39.70
N PRO A 219 16.57 0.56 -39.24
CA PRO A 219 17.63 -0.44 -39.12
C PRO A 219 17.22 -1.53 -38.14
N THR A 220 17.84 -2.72 -38.26
CA THR A 220 17.43 -3.93 -37.51
C THR A 220 17.32 -3.70 -36.00
N ASP A 221 18.27 -2.99 -35.39
CA ASP A 221 18.26 -2.67 -33.96
C ASP A 221 17.07 -1.79 -33.56
N ARG A 222 16.73 -0.79 -34.37
CA ARG A 222 15.57 0.07 -34.12
C ARG A 222 14.26 -0.65 -34.40
N ALA A 223 14.22 -1.53 -35.40
CA ALA A 223 13.05 -2.34 -35.70
C ALA A 223 12.65 -3.24 -34.52
N ARG A 224 13.62 -3.93 -33.89
CA ARG A 224 13.35 -4.72 -32.67
C ARG A 224 12.87 -3.86 -31.50
N ALA A 225 13.46 -2.68 -31.31
CA ALA A 225 13.04 -1.75 -30.26
C ALA A 225 11.64 -1.16 -30.50
N LEU A 226 11.30 -0.85 -31.76
CA LEU A 226 9.97 -0.38 -32.17
C LEU A 226 8.91 -1.45 -31.97
N HIS A 227 9.23 -2.72 -32.25
CA HIS A 227 8.33 -3.86 -31.98
C HIS A 227 7.91 -3.89 -30.51
N MET A 228 8.88 -3.81 -29.60
CA MET A 228 8.64 -3.78 -28.15
C MET A 228 7.86 -2.53 -27.72
N ALA A 229 8.25 -1.33 -28.17
CA ALA A 229 7.57 -0.08 -27.84
C ALA A 229 6.12 -0.05 -28.34
N ARG A 230 5.88 -0.48 -29.59
CA ARG A 230 4.53 -0.58 -30.18
C ARG A 230 3.70 -1.62 -29.44
N GLY A 231 4.26 -2.78 -29.11
CA GLY A 231 3.55 -3.83 -28.38
C GLY A 231 3.08 -3.38 -26.99
N ILE A 232 3.90 -2.65 -26.21
CA ILE A 232 3.47 -2.09 -24.91
C ILE A 232 2.21 -1.24 -25.08
N VAL A 233 2.19 -0.37 -26.09
CA VAL A 233 1.07 0.54 -26.37
C VAL A 233 -0.15 -0.24 -26.87
N TRP A 234 0.04 -1.21 -27.77
CA TRP A 234 -1.05 -2.00 -28.34
C TRP A 234 -1.69 -2.98 -27.36
N VAL A 235 -0.94 -3.52 -26.39
CA VAL A 235 -1.53 -4.28 -25.28
C VAL A 235 -2.46 -3.37 -24.46
N ALA A 236 -2.03 -2.16 -24.11
CA ALA A 236 -2.88 -1.21 -23.37
C ALA A 236 -4.14 -0.80 -24.15
N LEU A 237 -4.00 -0.48 -25.45
CA LEU A 237 -5.14 -0.18 -26.34
C LEU A 237 -6.12 -1.35 -26.41
N SER A 238 -5.61 -2.58 -26.57
CA SER A 238 -6.43 -3.80 -26.62
C SER A 238 -7.18 -4.06 -25.30
N LEU A 239 -6.56 -3.75 -24.15
CA LEU A 239 -7.21 -3.84 -22.84
C LEU A 239 -8.32 -2.80 -22.67
N LEU A 240 -8.14 -1.60 -23.25
CA LEU A 240 -9.18 -0.56 -23.31
C LEU A 240 -10.35 -0.91 -24.24
N GLY A 241 -10.18 -1.93 -25.09
CA GLY A 241 -11.18 -2.39 -26.06
C GLY A 241 -10.99 -1.83 -27.47
N GLU A 242 -9.87 -1.16 -27.74
CA GLU A 242 -9.52 -0.64 -29.05
C GLU A 242 -9.02 -1.78 -29.97
N GLY A 243 -9.53 -1.83 -31.21
CA GLY A 243 -9.18 -2.84 -32.20
C GLY A 243 -8.07 -2.42 -33.17
N GLY A 244 -7.73 -3.30 -34.11
CA GLY A 244 -6.80 -2.98 -35.20
C GLY A 244 -5.32 -3.20 -34.87
N VAL A 245 -5.01 -4.17 -34.01
CA VAL A 245 -3.62 -4.56 -33.70
C VAL A 245 -2.88 -4.89 -35.00
N PRO A 246 -1.69 -4.30 -35.24
CA PRO A 246 -0.87 -4.61 -36.41
C PRO A 246 -0.55 -6.10 -36.51
N ALA A 247 -0.55 -6.65 -37.73
CA ALA A 247 -0.40 -8.08 -37.98
C ALA A 247 0.93 -8.64 -37.42
N ASP A 248 1.99 -7.84 -37.40
CA ASP A 248 3.29 -8.22 -36.84
C ASP A 248 3.29 -8.35 -35.30
N LEU A 249 2.34 -7.72 -34.61
CA LEU A 249 2.21 -7.74 -33.15
C LEU A 249 1.08 -8.64 -32.64
N GLU A 250 0.20 -9.10 -33.53
CA GLU A 250 -1.10 -9.68 -33.17
C GLU A 250 -0.98 -10.87 -32.19
N LEU A 251 -0.03 -11.78 -32.42
CA LEU A 251 0.17 -12.95 -31.57
C LEU A 251 0.58 -12.56 -30.15
N GLU A 252 1.63 -11.74 -30.03
CA GLU A 252 2.21 -11.36 -28.74
C GLU A 252 1.26 -10.48 -27.94
N VAL A 253 0.59 -9.52 -28.60
CA VAL A 253 -0.40 -8.65 -27.96
C VAL A 253 -1.57 -9.46 -27.41
N LYS A 254 -2.11 -10.40 -28.19
CA LYS A 254 -3.19 -11.29 -27.71
C LYS A 254 -2.76 -12.11 -26.51
N ASP A 255 -1.55 -12.64 -26.53
CA ASP A 255 -1.00 -13.41 -25.43
C ASP A 255 -0.83 -12.58 -24.15
N GLU A 256 -0.30 -11.36 -24.23
CA GLU A 256 -0.17 -10.48 -23.07
C GLU A 256 -1.53 -10.03 -22.54
N VAL A 257 -2.47 -9.67 -23.42
CA VAL A 257 -3.85 -9.33 -23.04
C VAL A 257 -4.51 -10.49 -22.28
N ARG A 258 -4.34 -11.73 -22.76
CA ARG A 258 -4.83 -12.92 -22.05
C ARG A 258 -4.22 -13.04 -20.66
N ARG A 259 -2.88 -12.92 -20.54
CA ARG A 259 -2.17 -13.03 -19.25
C ARG A 259 -2.60 -11.97 -18.24
N VAL A 260 -2.82 -10.73 -18.70
CA VAL A 260 -3.33 -9.65 -17.86
C VAL A 260 -4.74 -9.97 -17.34
N LYS A 261 -5.65 -10.36 -18.24
CA LYS A 261 -7.05 -10.67 -17.89
C LYS A 261 -7.18 -11.90 -16.97
N GLU A 262 -6.42 -12.95 -17.26
CA GLU A 262 -6.39 -14.18 -16.47
C GLU A 262 -5.61 -14.03 -15.16
N ARG A 263 -4.85 -12.94 -14.99
CA ARG A 263 -4.02 -12.66 -13.80
C ARG A 263 -3.09 -13.82 -13.47
N VAL A 264 -2.41 -14.32 -14.50
CA VAL A 264 -1.49 -15.46 -14.36
C VAL A 264 -0.36 -15.14 -13.40
N GLU A 265 0.25 -16.17 -12.82
CA GLU A 265 1.46 -16.00 -12.01
C GLU A 265 2.56 -15.28 -12.80
N PRO A 266 3.44 -14.50 -12.11
CA PRO A 266 4.48 -13.74 -12.78
C PRO A 266 5.31 -14.62 -13.72
N ARG A 267 5.49 -14.11 -14.93
CA ARG A 267 6.06 -14.87 -16.03
C ARG A 267 6.88 -13.99 -16.94
N ARG A 268 7.90 -14.57 -17.57
CA ARG A 268 8.69 -13.91 -18.60
C ARG A 268 7.83 -13.58 -19.81
N SER A 269 7.87 -12.32 -20.25
CA SER A 269 7.19 -11.82 -21.44
C SER A 269 8.13 -11.90 -22.65
N PRO A 270 7.76 -12.63 -23.73
CA PRO A 270 8.50 -12.59 -24.99
C PRO A 270 8.54 -11.19 -25.60
N LEU A 271 7.42 -10.46 -25.53
CA LEU A 271 7.28 -9.09 -26.04
C LEU A 271 8.31 -8.14 -25.39
N LEU A 272 8.59 -8.34 -24.10
CA LEU A 272 9.51 -7.50 -23.32
C LEU A 272 10.93 -8.10 -23.21
N GLY A 273 11.36 -8.86 -24.24
CA GLY A 273 12.71 -9.40 -24.30
C GLY A 273 13.04 -10.41 -23.20
N GLY A 274 12.03 -11.07 -22.63
CA GLY A 274 12.17 -12.03 -21.54
C GLY A 274 12.07 -11.44 -20.12
N ALA A 275 11.71 -10.16 -19.98
CA ALA A 275 11.46 -9.55 -18.67
C ALA A 275 10.30 -10.22 -17.94
N THR A 276 10.40 -10.39 -16.61
CA THR A 276 9.30 -10.90 -15.79
C THR A 276 8.28 -9.80 -15.55
N VAL A 277 7.00 -10.11 -15.76
CA VAL A 277 5.88 -9.22 -15.46
C VAL A 277 5.03 -9.85 -14.36
N ASP A 278 4.67 -9.06 -13.35
CA ASP A 278 3.67 -9.42 -12.36
C ASP A 278 2.26 -9.04 -12.85
N TYR A 279 1.53 -10.02 -13.40
CA TYR A 279 0.16 -9.84 -13.89
C TYR A 279 -0.88 -9.81 -12.75
N GLN A 280 -0.44 -10.07 -11.52
CA GLN A 280 -1.28 -10.40 -10.37
C GLN A 280 -1.60 -9.19 -9.48
N ALA A 281 -1.27 -7.95 -9.87
CA ALA A 281 -1.55 -6.78 -9.05
C ALA A 281 -3.06 -6.59 -8.73
N ALA A 282 -3.36 -5.77 -7.73
CA ALA A 282 -4.74 -5.34 -7.46
C ALA A 282 -5.36 -4.59 -8.66
N ARG A 283 -6.68 -4.54 -8.74
CA ARG A 283 -7.47 -3.93 -9.84
C ARG A 283 -8.68 -3.22 -9.25
N SER A 284 -9.74 -3.10 -10.06
CA SER A 284 -11.04 -2.53 -9.72
C SER A 284 -11.87 -3.36 -8.77
N ASP A 285 -12.52 -2.64 -7.87
CA ASP A 285 -13.64 -3.11 -7.06
C ASP A 285 -15.00 -2.74 -7.69
N ASP A 286 -15.01 -1.84 -8.69
CA ASP A 286 -16.16 -1.61 -9.55
C ASP A 286 -16.24 -2.74 -10.58
N PRO A 287 -17.33 -3.52 -10.62
CA PRO A 287 -17.50 -4.63 -11.54
C PRO A 287 -17.88 -4.19 -12.97
N SER A 288 -17.99 -2.88 -13.23
CA SER A 288 -18.33 -2.39 -14.56
C SER A 288 -17.23 -2.72 -15.58
N PRO A 289 -17.59 -3.15 -16.81
CA PRO A 289 -16.60 -3.48 -17.82
C PRO A 289 -15.66 -2.32 -18.17
N GLU A 290 -16.13 -1.08 -18.03
CA GLU A 290 -15.36 0.12 -18.38
C GLU A 290 -14.28 0.42 -17.34
N ALA A 291 -14.61 0.31 -16.04
CA ALA A 291 -13.64 0.41 -14.96
C ALA A 291 -12.61 -0.72 -15.00
N GLU A 292 -13.04 -1.95 -15.30
CA GLU A 292 -12.16 -3.10 -15.42
C GLU A 292 -11.14 -2.93 -16.57
N ARG A 293 -11.61 -2.52 -17.76
CA ARG A 293 -10.74 -2.26 -18.92
C ARG A 293 -9.70 -1.17 -18.63
N LEU A 294 -10.11 -0.07 -17.99
CA LEU A 294 -9.20 1.00 -17.60
C LEU A 294 -8.17 0.52 -16.57
N ALA A 295 -8.62 -0.19 -15.53
CA ALA A 295 -7.74 -0.72 -14.48
C ALA A 295 -6.71 -1.70 -15.04
N ASP A 296 -7.10 -2.59 -15.96
CA ASP A 296 -6.18 -3.51 -16.60
C ASP A 296 -5.14 -2.81 -17.47
N ALA A 297 -5.57 -1.82 -18.27
CA ALA A 297 -4.64 -1.04 -19.09
C ALA A 297 -3.63 -0.26 -18.24
N LEU A 298 -4.10 0.38 -17.16
CA LEU A 298 -3.22 1.11 -16.24
C LEU A 298 -2.22 0.19 -15.56
N VAL A 299 -2.65 -0.94 -15.01
CA VAL A 299 -1.71 -1.87 -14.39
C VAL A 299 -0.70 -2.42 -15.39
N TRP A 300 -1.12 -2.73 -16.63
CA TRP A 300 -0.17 -3.15 -17.66
C TRP A 300 0.91 -2.09 -17.87
N LEU A 301 0.51 -0.82 -18.05
CA LEU A 301 1.44 0.29 -18.26
C LEU A 301 2.37 0.52 -17.06
N GLU A 302 1.87 0.30 -15.84
CA GLU A 302 2.60 0.39 -14.56
C GLU A 302 3.55 -0.78 -14.30
N ARG A 303 3.31 -1.95 -14.90
CA ARG A 303 4.05 -3.18 -14.60
C ARG A 303 4.95 -3.66 -15.71
N ALA A 304 4.67 -3.34 -16.98
CA ALA A 304 5.48 -3.74 -18.14
C ALA A 304 6.88 -3.10 -18.11
N PRO A 305 7.95 -3.83 -17.70
CA PRO A 305 9.25 -3.24 -17.49
C PRO A 305 10.09 -3.27 -18.77
N LEU A 306 10.78 -2.16 -19.06
CA LEU A 306 11.89 -2.11 -19.99
C LEU A 306 13.20 -2.16 -19.19
N VAL A 307 13.78 -3.36 -19.09
CA VAL A 307 15.00 -3.60 -18.30
C VAL A 307 16.21 -3.02 -19.03
N LEU A 308 16.84 -2.00 -18.46
CA LEU A 308 17.92 -1.25 -19.11
C LEU A 308 19.28 -1.93 -18.96
N PHE A 309 19.42 -2.93 -18.07
CA PHE A 309 20.68 -3.60 -17.78
C PHE A 309 20.54 -5.13 -17.79
N GLY A 310 21.42 -5.81 -18.53
CA GLY A 310 21.46 -7.28 -18.66
C GLY A 310 22.75 -7.86 -18.06
N ALA A 311 22.85 -9.18 -17.91
CA ALA A 311 24.06 -9.86 -17.46
C ALA A 311 24.59 -10.82 -18.53
N GLU A 312 25.90 -10.78 -18.80
CA GLU A 312 26.53 -11.70 -19.77
C GLU A 312 27.61 -12.62 -19.18
N ALA A 313 27.86 -12.63 -17.87
CA ALA A 313 28.81 -13.59 -17.26
C ALA A 313 28.62 -13.78 -15.75
N GLY A 314 27.37 -13.81 -15.26
CA GLY A 314 27.11 -14.00 -13.83
C GLY A 314 25.62 -13.98 -13.50
N PRO A 315 25.26 -14.23 -12.23
CA PRO A 315 23.87 -14.25 -11.80
C PRO A 315 23.34 -12.81 -11.76
N GLY A 316 22.73 -12.42 -12.87
CA GLY A 316 21.99 -11.18 -13.03
C GLY A 316 20.65 -11.47 -13.68
N PRO A 317 19.89 -10.43 -14.07
CA PRO A 317 18.61 -10.64 -14.71
C PRO A 317 18.83 -11.52 -15.93
N GLY A 318 18.07 -12.61 -16.10
CA GLY A 318 18.27 -13.62 -17.16
C GLY A 318 18.04 -13.12 -18.59
N MET A 319 18.38 -11.86 -18.86
CA MET A 319 18.27 -11.09 -20.08
C MET A 319 19.68 -10.78 -20.62
N SER A 320 19.87 -11.02 -21.92
CA SER A 320 21.14 -10.75 -22.62
C SER A 320 21.45 -9.24 -22.68
N THR A 321 22.72 -8.89 -22.91
CA THR A 321 23.10 -7.48 -23.11
C THR A 321 22.35 -6.90 -24.30
N GLN A 322 22.13 -7.69 -25.36
CA GLN A 322 21.40 -7.24 -26.54
C GLN A 322 19.92 -6.94 -26.25
N ALA A 323 19.23 -7.82 -25.51
CA ALA A 323 17.83 -7.58 -25.14
C ALA A 323 17.69 -6.31 -24.27
N ALA A 324 18.63 -6.08 -23.35
CA ALA A 324 18.65 -4.84 -22.56
C ALA A 324 18.96 -3.58 -23.40
N ARG A 325 19.77 -3.68 -24.46
CA ARG A 325 19.96 -2.58 -25.43
C ARG A 325 18.68 -2.29 -26.19
N ASP A 326 18.00 -3.33 -26.66
CA ASP A 326 16.75 -3.19 -27.40
C ASP A 326 15.65 -2.58 -26.51
N ALA A 327 15.53 -3.00 -25.25
CA ALA A 327 14.64 -2.40 -24.26
C ALA A 327 14.98 -0.94 -23.94
N THR A 328 16.28 -0.61 -23.83
CA THR A 328 16.72 0.78 -23.64
C THR A 328 16.32 1.66 -24.83
N ARG A 329 16.48 1.16 -26.06
CA ARG A 329 16.04 1.87 -27.26
C ARG A 329 14.52 2.00 -27.31
N ALA A 330 13.77 0.97 -26.92
CA ALA A 330 12.32 1.04 -26.83
C ALA A 330 11.88 2.15 -25.85
N ALA A 331 12.53 2.25 -24.69
CA ALA A 331 12.26 3.30 -23.71
C ALA A 331 12.57 4.70 -24.27
N LEU A 332 13.67 4.85 -25.02
CA LEU A 332 14.02 6.10 -25.69
C LEU A 332 13.07 6.45 -26.84
N LEU A 333 12.50 5.47 -27.55
CA LEU A 333 11.48 5.71 -28.57
C LEU A 333 10.17 6.19 -27.96
N LEU A 334 9.77 5.63 -26.81
CA LEU A 334 8.65 6.16 -26.03
C LEU A 334 8.92 7.58 -25.53
N ALA A 335 10.16 7.88 -25.12
CA ALA A 335 10.57 9.24 -24.76
C ALA A 335 10.62 10.19 -25.96
N HIS A 336 11.04 9.71 -27.14
CA HIS A 336 11.09 10.46 -28.40
C HIS A 336 9.69 10.96 -28.77
N VAL A 337 8.68 10.09 -28.76
CA VAL A 337 7.29 10.47 -29.07
C VAL A 337 6.72 11.47 -28.06
N LYS A 338 7.26 11.51 -26.84
CA LYS A 338 6.86 12.42 -25.75
C LYS A 338 7.73 13.68 -25.69
N ASP A 339 8.68 13.85 -26.60
CA ASP A 339 9.45 15.08 -26.71
C ASP A 339 8.59 16.15 -27.41
N ALA A 340 8.50 17.34 -26.81
CA ALA A 340 7.65 18.41 -27.34
C ALA A 340 8.07 18.88 -28.75
N ARG A 341 9.34 18.67 -29.14
CA ARG A 341 9.85 18.98 -30.48
C ARG A 341 9.41 17.96 -31.53
N VAL A 342 9.03 16.76 -31.09
CA VAL A 342 8.55 15.67 -31.96
C VAL A 342 7.03 15.70 -32.04
N ASP A 343 6.36 15.75 -30.90
CA ASP A 343 4.91 15.82 -30.82
C ASP A 343 4.44 16.56 -29.55
N ALA A 344 4.27 17.88 -29.68
CA ALA A 344 3.92 18.76 -28.56
C ALA A 344 2.64 18.33 -27.81
N ALA A 345 1.65 17.75 -28.51
CA ALA A 345 0.41 17.34 -27.88
C ALA A 345 0.54 16.02 -27.10
N SER A 346 1.28 15.01 -27.60
CA SER A 346 1.59 13.81 -26.79
C SER A 346 2.44 14.17 -25.57
N ALA A 347 3.41 15.07 -25.76
CA ALA A 347 4.22 15.60 -24.66
C ALA A 347 3.33 16.26 -23.59
N ALA A 348 2.46 17.18 -23.99
CA ALA A 348 1.57 17.90 -23.07
C ALA A 348 0.58 16.96 -22.35
N ALA A 349 -0.06 16.04 -23.07
CA ALA A 349 -1.01 15.09 -22.49
C ALA A 349 -0.32 14.13 -21.50
N TRP A 350 0.86 13.61 -21.85
CA TRP A 350 1.60 12.74 -20.93
C TRP A 350 2.13 13.51 -19.70
N THR A 351 2.66 14.72 -19.88
CA THR A 351 3.12 15.57 -18.76
C THR A 351 1.97 15.91 -17.81
N ARG A 352 0.75 16.17 -18.34
CA ARG A 352 -0.44 16.39 -17.50
C ARG A 352 -0.74 15.16 -16.64
N LEU A 353 -0.84 13.98 -17.26
CA LEU A 353 -1.11 12.72 -16.56
C LEU A 353 -0.05 12.44 -15.47
N GLU A 354 1.22 12.57 -15.82
CA GLU A 354 2.34 12.34 -14.89
C GLU A 354 2.35 13.32 -13.72
N ASN A 355 2.04 14.60 -13.94
CA ASN A 355 2.01 15.60 -12.86
C ASN A 355 0.86 15.37 -11.88
N VAL A 356 -0.32 14.97 -12.37
CA VAL A 356 -1.47 14.64 -11.51
C VAL A 356 -1.19 13.40 -10.66
N GLU A 357 -0.68 12.33 -11.26
CA GLU A 357 -0.29 11.11 -10.54
C GLU A 357 0.85 11.37 -9.54
N ARG A 358 1.83 12.20 -9.90
CA ARG A 358 2.91 12.62 -8.99
C ARG A 358 2.38 13.42 -7.80
N PHE A 359 1.40 14.29 -8.01
CA PHE A 359 0.75 15.04 -6.93
C PHE A 359 -0.01 14.12 -5.97
N LEU A 360 -0.70 13.10 -6.48
CA LEU A 360 -1.49 12.19 -5.68
C LEU A 360 -0.61 11.21 -4.89
N VAL A 361 0.29 10.50 -5.57
CA VAL A 361 1.05 9.39 -4.95
C VAL A 361 2.50 9.78 -4.67
N GLY A 362 3.17 10.38 -5.66
CA GLY A 362 4.58 10.74 -5.56
C GLY A 362 5.39 10.38 -6.83
N PRO A 363 6.72 10.47 -6.77
CA PRO A 363 7.58 10.12 -7.90
C PRO A 363 7.50 8.63 -8.25
N THR A 364 7.91 8.26 -9.46
CA THR A 364 8.11 6.86 -9.86
C THR A 364 9.39 6.31 -9.24
N ASP A 365 9.43 5.00 -8.98
CA ASP A 365 10.69 4.32 -8.62
C ASP A 365 11.51 3.91 -9.85
N ASP A 366 10.88 3.93 -11.04
CA ASP A 366 11.48 3.69 -12.34
C ASP A 366 11.91 4.97 -13.07
N TRP A 367 12.69 4.79 -14.13
CA TRP A 367 12.90 5.82 -15.15
C TRP A 367 11.60 6.08 -15.91
N SER A 368 11.02 7.27 -15.71
CA SER A 368 9.98 7.78 -16.60
C SER A 368 10.58 8.18 -17.95
N PRO A 369 9.76 8.31 -19.02
CA PRO A 369 10.21 8.84 -20.31
C PRO A 369 10.93 10.19 -20.19
N THR A 370 10.46 11.08 -19.31
CA THR A 370 11.10 12.38 -19.08
C THR A 370 12.42 12.25 -18.33
N ASP A 371 12.48 11.44 -17.26
CA ASP A 371 13.72 11.27 -16.49
C ASP A 371 14.81 10.61 -17.34
N LEU A 372 14.43 9.63 -18.17
CA LEU A 372 15.35 8.96 -19.09
C LEU A 372 15.83 9.90 -20.19
N ALA A 373 14.95 10.74 -20.75
CA ALA A 373 15.33 11.75 -21.73
C ALA A 373 16.30 12.79 -21.14
N ALA A 374 16.06 13.25 -19.91
CA ALA A 374 16.95 14.15 -19.20
C ALA A 374 18.32 13.51 -18.93
N LEU A 375 18.35 12.24 -18.50
CA LEU A 375 19.58 11.48 -18.34
C LEU A 375 20.33 11.31 -19.67
N ALA A 376 19.61 11.02 -20.75
CA ALA A 376 20.15 10.87 -22.09
C ALA A 376 20.82 12.18 -22.57
N ALA A 377 20.14 13.32 -22.41
CA ALA A 377 20.65 14.63 -22.77
C ALA A 377 21.96 14.96 -22.03
N MET A 378 22.02 14.70 -20.71
CA MET A 378 23.25 14.88 -19.91
C MET A 378 24.43 14.02 -20.39
N ARG A 379 24.16 12.94 -21.13
CA ARG A 379 25.18 12.03 -21.68
C ARG A 379 25.42 12.25 -23.19
N GLY A 380 24.87 13.32 -23.76
CA GLY A 380 25.03 13.71 -25.16
C GLY A 380 24.16 12.91 -26.12
N LEU A 381 23.04 12.34 -25.66
CA LEU A 381 22.04 11.65 -26.48
C LEU A 381 20.78 12.51 -26.51
N ASP A 382 20.55 13.20 -27.64
CA ASP A 382 19.29 13.89 -27.90
C ASP A 382 18.22 12.91 -28.38
N VAL A 383 17.17 12.70 -27.58
CA VAL A 383 16.06 11.78 -27.89
C VAL A 383 15.26 12.19 -29.11
N ALA A 384 15.27 13.46 -29.52
CA ALA A 384 14.60 13.91 -30.74
C ALA A 384 15.32 13.44 -32.02
N GLN A 385 16.59 13.02 -31.91
CA GLN A 385 17.40 12.59 -33.05
C GLN A 385 17.52 11.06 -33.10
N LEU A 386 16.78 10.41 -34.00
CA LEU A 386 16.75 8.95 -34.11
C LEU A 386 18.14 8.31 -34.32
N ALA A 387 19.03 8.99 -35.05
CA ALA A 387 20.41 8.54 -35.25
C ALA A 387 21.18 8.37 -33.92
N HIS A 388 20.84 9.13 -32.88
CA HIS A 388 21.43 8.98 -31.55
C HIS A 388 20.92 7.75 -30.81
N ILE A 389 19.67 7.33 -31.07
CA ILE A 389 19.07 6.11 -30.52
C ILE A 389 19.64 4.86 -31.22
N ASP A 390 19.98 4.99 -32.50
CA ASP A 390 20.61 3.92 -33.29
C ASP A 390 22.05 3.63 -32.81
N ASP A 391 22.79 4.66 -32.35
CA ASP A 391 24.19 4.57 -31.89
C ASP A 391 24.36 3.74 -30.61
N VAL A 392 24.87 2.52 -30.77
CA VAL A 392 25.11 1.56 -29.67
C VAL A 392 26.04 2.11 -28.57
N THR A 393 27.01 2.96 -28.91
CA THR A 393 27.95 3.51 -27.93
C THR A 393 27.25 4.48 -27.00
N ARG A 394 26.31 5.28 -27.53
CA ARG A 394 25.47 6.18 -26.73
C ARG A 394 24.49 5.39 -25.87
N ILE A 395 23.88 4.35 -26.41
CA ILE A 395 23.02 3.44 -25.64
C ILE A 395 23.77 2.82 -24.46
N ASP A 396 24.96 2.25 -24.67
CA ASP A 396 25.72 1.64 -23.58
C ASP A 396 26.26 2.66 -22.57
N ARG A 397 26.53 3.90 -23.00
CA ARG A 397 26.85 5.00 -22.08
C ARG A 397 25.65 5.37 -21.21
N LEU A 398 24.47 5.49 -21.81
CA LEU A 398 23.23 5.77 -21.10
C LEU A 398 22.89 4.65 -20.12
N ARG A 399 22.98 3.37 -20.52
CA ARG A 399 22.69 2.22 -19.67
C ARG A 399 23.58 2.19 -18.42
N ARG A 400 24.88 2.45 -18.59
CA ARG A 400 25.81 2.59 -17.45
C ARG A 400 25.46 3.79 -16.57
N ALA A 401 25.13 4.93 -17.18
CA ALA A 401 24.69 6.12 -16.44
C ALA A 401 23.41 5.86 -15.64
N ALA A 402 22.45 5.14 -16.23
CA ALA A 402 21.21 4.74 -15.58
C ALA A 402 21.52 3.82 -14.41
N GLN A 403 22.34 2.79 -14.58
CA GLN A 403 22.78 1.90 -13.48
C GLN A 403 23.51 2.65 -12.36
N GLU A 404 24.33 3.65 -12.68
CA GLU A 404 25.07 4.46 -11.71
C GLU A 404 24.16 5.41 -10.92
N ALA A 405 23.18 6.01 -11.60
CA ALA A 405 22.25 6.97 -11.00
C ALA A 405 21.06 6.28 -10.31
N PHE A 406 20.73 5.06 -10.74
CA PHE A 406 19.57 4.32 -10.26
C PHE A 406 19.76 3.88 -8.83
N ARG A 407 18.71 4.13 -8.05
CA ARG A 407 18.55 3.63 -6.70
C ARG A 407 17.11 3.12 -6.60
N ALA A 408 16.84 1.92 -7.14
CA ALA A 408 15.59 1.22 -6.84
C ALA A 408 15.39 1.27 -5.33
N ARG A 409 14.29 1.87 -4.91
CA ARG A 409 13.87 1.86 -3.52
C ARG A 409 12.72 0.88 -3.32
N LEU A 410 12.05 0.50 -4.42
CA LEU A 410 11.03 -0.52 -4.55
C LEU A 410 11.38 -1.59 -5.62
N HIS A 411 11.56 -2.84 -5.21
CA HIS A 411 11.50 -4.02 -6.05
C HIS A 411 10.06 -4.53 -6.22
N ASP A 412 9.56 -4.55 -7.45
CA ASP A 412 8.19 -4.97 -7.79
C ASP A 412 8.13 -6.26 -8.64
N GLY A 413 9.26 -6.97 -8.77
CA GLY A 413 9.38 -8.16 -9.61
C GLY A 413 9.69 -7.88 -11.09
N GLY A 414 9.71 -6.61 -11.52
CA GLY A 414 10.10 -6.20 -12.88
C GLY A 414 11.59 -6.32 -13.17
N GLY A 415 12.40 -6.58 -12.15
CA GLY A 415 13.78 -7.07 -12.24
C GLY A 415 13.82 -8.56 -11.92
N THR A 416 14.55 -9.34 -12.71
CA THR A 416 14.55 -10.81 -12.58
C THR A 416 14.92 -11.26 -11.16
N LEU A 417 14.01 -12.03 -10.55
CA LEU A 417 14.08 -12.66 -9.23
C LEU A 417 15.42 -13.35 -8.90
N GLU A 418 16.13 -13.85 -9.92
CA GLU A 418 17.38 -14.61 -9.77
C GLU A 418 18.56 -13.77 -9.26
N ALA A 419 18.59 -12.46 -9.51
CA ALA A 419 19.72 -11.61 -9.12
C ALA A 419 19.82 -11.36 -7.59
N LEU A 420 18.72 -11.51 -6.86
CA LEU A 420 18.68 -11.38 -5.39
C LEU A 420 18.97 -12.71 -4.65
N ALA A 421 18.70 -13.85 -5.31
CA ALA A 421 18.88 -15.17 -4.70
C ALA A 421 20.35 -15.62 -4.63
N VAL A 422 21.16 -15.28 -5.65
CA VAL A 422 22.51 -15.86 -5.80
C VAL A 422 23.60 -15.12 -5.00
N LYS A 423 23.36 -13.89 -4.52
CA LYS A 423 24.39 -13.10 -3.82
C LYS A 423 24.43 -13.22 -2.29
N ALA A 424 23.43 -13.83 -1.64
CA ALA A 424 23.49 -13.95 -0.18
C ALA A 424 24.24 -15.18 0.34
N ASP A 425 24.49 -16.18 -0.51
CA ASP A 425 25.34 -17.31 -0.12
C ASP A 425 26.83 -16.92 -0.06
N ALA A 426 27.15 -15.68 -0.45
CA ALA A 426 28.43 -15.02 -0.22
C ALA A 426 28.20 -13.53 0.11
N ALA A 427 27.63 -13.21 1.27
CA ALA A 427 27.53 -11.82 1.71
C ALA A 427 28.91 -11.27 2.12
N PRO A 428 29.48 -10.24 1.45
CA PRO A 428 30.42 -9.38 2.13
C PRO A 428 29.63 -8.50 3.12
N GLN A 429 30.24 -8.18 4.26
CA GLN A 429 29.70 -7.37 5.37
C GLN A 429 29.25 -5.93 5.01
N ASP A 430 29.16 -5.57 3.73
CA ASP A 430 28.87 -4.22 3.25
C ASP A 430 27.49 -4.19 2.54
N SER A 431 26.44 -3.89 3.32
CA SER A 431 25.05 -3.78 2.87
C SER A 431 24.82 -2.78 1.72
N ARG A 432 25.81 -1.92 1.42
CA ARG A 432 25.80 -0.99 0.28
C ARG A 432 25.86 -1.67 -1.09
N ASN A 433 26.33 -2.92 -1.18
CA ASN A 433 26.45 -3.63 -2.46
C ASN A 433 25.23 -4.50 -2.82
N ALA A 434 24.31 -4.76 -1.88
CA ALA A 434 23.09 -5.51 -2.14
C ALA A 434 22.10 -4.73 -3.03
N THR A 435 22.01 -3.40 -2.87
CA THR A 435 21.14 -2.52 -3.69
C THR A 435 21.57 -2.47 -5.17
N ARG A 436 22.81 -2.87 -5.49
CA ARG A 436 23.34 -2.92 -6.87
C ARG A 436 22.88 -4.15 -7.66
N SER A 437 22.14 -5.09 -7.08
CA SER A 437 21.68 -6.29 -7.80
C SER A 437 20.38 -6.11 -8.57
N VAL A 438 19.62 -5.03 -8.34
CA VAL A 438 18.39 -4.73 -9.08
C VAL A 438 18.73 -3.93 -10.33
N ALA A 439 18.36 -4.45 -11.50
CA ALA A 439 18.57 -3.77 -12.77
C ALA A 439 17.61 -2.58 -12.90
N PRO A 440 18.07 -1.40 -13.36
CA PRO A 440 17.22 -0.26 -13.64
C PRO A 440 16.20 -0.59 -14.71
N THR A 441 14.96 -0.20 -14.44
CA THR A 441 13.81 -0.35 -15.34
C THR A 441 13.28 1.01 -15.76
N ALA A 442 12.77 1.07 -16.99
CA ALA A 442 11.96 2.17 -17.48
C ALA A 442 10.55 1.66 -17.77
N ARG A 443 9.53 2.52 -17.62
CA ARG A 443 8.13 2.17 -17.88
C ARG A 443 7.40 3.32 -18.56
N PHE A 444 6.29 3.01 -19.23
CA PHE A 444 5.48 4.05 -19.89
C PHE A 444 4.77 4.94 -18.85
N LEU A 445 4.22 4.32 -17.81
CA LEU A 445 3.81 4.91 -16.54
C LEU A 445 4.53 4.11 -15.45
N GLY A 446 5.36 4.73 -14.61
CA GLY A 446 6.14 3.98 -13.61
C GLY A 446 5.31 3.63 -12.37
N ALA A 447 5.66 2.51 -11.71
CA ALA A 447 5.13 2.22 -10.39
C ALA A 447 5.60 3.32 -9.41
N ARG A 448 4.70 3.74 -8.52
CA ARG A 448 4.94 4.88 -7.63
C ARG A 448 5.73 4.46 -6.40
N LEU A 449 6.69 5.31 -6.02
CA LEU A 449 7.52 5.11 -4.84
C LEU A 449 6.78 5.55 -3.59
N THR A 450 6.39 4.60 -2.75
CA THR A 450 5.75 4.85 -1.46
C THR A 450 6.69 4.58 -0.29
N LEU A 451 6.62 5.38 0.78
CA LEU A 451 7.52 5.25 1.94
C LEU A 451 7.29 3.92 2.69
N ASP A 452 6.04 3.48 2.82
CA ASP A 452 5.70 2.18 3.40
C ASP A 452 6.30 1.03 2.57
N GLY A 453 6.27 1.10 1.24
CA GLY A 453 6.95 0.12 0.38
C GLY A 453 8.47 0.07 0.65
N VAL A 454 9.11 1.22 0.89
CA VAL A 454 10.54 1.27 1.27
C VAL A 454 10.78 0.60 2.61
N VAL A 455 9.89 0.81 3.59
CA VAL A 455 9.93 0.12 4.88
C VAL A 455 9.80 -1.40 4.68
N GLN A 456 8.81 -1.84 3.90
CA GLN A 456 8.57 -3.25 3.64
C GLN A 456 9.79 -3.94 3.03
N GLN A 457 10.50 -3.28 2.12
CA GLN A 457 11.65 -3.87 1.44
C GLN A 457 12.96 -3.78 2.23
N ALA A 458 13.14 -2.70 2.99
CA ALA A 458 14.31 -2.55 3.84
C ALA A 458 14.30 -3.52 5.03
N LEU A 459 13.13 -4.06 5.39
CA LEU A 459 12.94 -4.96 6.54
C LEU A 459 12.73 -6.43 6.15
N VAL A 460 13.04 -6.80 4.91
CA VAL A 460 13.07 -8.20 4.46
C VAL A 460 14.44 -8.57 3.89
N TYR A 461 14.62 -9.84 3.57
CA TYR A 461 15.81 -10.35 2.91
C TYR A 461 15.99 -9.68 1.52
N PRO A 462 17.24 -9.36 1.09
CA PRO A 462 18.51 -9.69 1.76
C PRO A 462 18.94 -8.70 2.86
N THR A 463 18.24 -7.58 3.04
CA THR A 463 18.68 -6.47 3.91
C THR A 463 18.85 -6.87 5.37
N VAL A 464 17.93 -7.67 5.92
CA VAL A 464 17.94 -8.03 7.35
C VAL A 464 18.72 -9.30 7.67
N GLY A 465 19.21 -10.02 6.65
CA GLY A 465 20.02 -11.23 6.84
C GLY A 465 19.24 -12.45 7.34
N ALA A 466 19.96 -13.35 8.02
CA ALA A 466 19.43 -14.64 8.49
C ALA A 466 18.63 -14.52 9.79
N TYR A 467 17.66 -15.41 9.95
CA TYR A 467 16.88 -15.58 11.17
C TYR A 467 17.75 -16.15 12.30
N ARG A 468 17.64 -15.55 13.48
CA ARG A 468 18.35 -15.93 14.71
C ARG A 468 17.41 -16.40 15.82
N GLY A 469 16.11 -16.20 15.64
CA GLY A 469 15.11 -16.62 16.61
C GLY A 469 14.89 -18.13 16.62
N SER A 470 14.20 -18.60 17.67
CA SER A 470 13.81 -20.00 17.83
C SER A 470 12.34 -20.27 17.52
N LEU A 471 11.54 -19.22 17.29
CA LEU A 471 10.11 -19.32 17.03
C LEU A 471 9.83 -19.66 15.57
N SER A 472 8.74 -20.39 15.32
CA SER A 472 8.18 -20.54 13.98
C SER A 472 7.32 -19.32 13.65
N ILE A 473 7.80 -18.46 12.75
CA ILE A 473 7.14 -17.20 12.40
C ILE A 473 6.66 -17.20 10.95
N ARG A 474 5.50 -16.60 10.71
CA ARG A 474 4.84 -16.61 9.38
C ARG A 474 5.57 -15.81 8.31
N THR A 475 6.43 -14.88 8.72
CA THR A 475 7.24 -14.00 7.86
C THR A 475 8.58 -14.60 7.47
N ALA A 476 8.94 -15.78 8.01
CA ALA A 476 10.18 -16.47 7.69
C ALA A 476 9.95 -17.69 6.78
N HIS A 477 10.90 -17.90 5.87
CA HIS A 477 11.01 -19.12 5.07
C HIS A 477 12.48 -19.36 4.71
N GLY A 478 12.96 -20.60 4.83
CA GLY A 478 14.35 -20.94 4.55
C GLY A 478 15.39 -20.14 5.37
N GLY A 479 15.06 -19.76 6.61
CA GLY A 479 15.92 -18.93 7.47
C GLY A 479 16.04 -17.46 7.04
N ARG A 480 15.20 -17.00 6.10
CA ARG A 480 15.18 -15.63 5.58
C ARG A 480 13.85 -14.97 5.95
N ARG A 481 13.86 -13.66 6.21
CA ARG A 481 12.63 -12.88 6.32
C ARG A 481 12.09 -12.58 4.94
N ILE A 482 10.99 -13.23 4.56
CA ILE A 482 10.39 -13.13 3.23
C ILE A 482 9.24 -12.13 3.16
N LEU A 483 8.65 -11.76 4.30
CA LEU A 483 7.54 -10.80 4.38
C LEU A 483 7.79 -9.78 5.50
N SER A 484 7.35 -8.55 5.26
CA SER A 484 7.24 -7.51 6.30
C SER A 484 5.96 -7.72 7.14
N ARG A 485 5.72 -6.84 8.11
CA ARG A 485 4.45 -6.73 8.86
C ARG A 485 4.01 -5.26 8.94
N PRO A 486 2.71 -4.98 9.13
CA PRO A 486 2.23 -3.62 9.36
C PRO A 486 2.85 -3.02 10.65
N LEU A 487 3.16 -3.87 11.63
CA LEU A 487 3.89 -3.48 12.83
C LEU A 487 5.29 -2.92 12.56
N ASP A 488 5.93 -3.28 11.45
CA ASP A 488 7.20 -2.68 11.05
C ASP A 488 7.06 -1.18 10.80
N LEU A 489 5.97 -0.77 10.15
CA LEU A 489 5.67 0.64 9.96
C LEU A 489 5.40 1.31 11.30
N GLY A 490 4.58 0.70 12.16
CA GLY A 490 4.34 1.19 13.52
C GLY A 490 5.63 1.42 14.31
N ALA A 491 6.59 0.49 14.19
CA ALA A 491 7.91 0.57 14.80
C ALA A 491 8.76 1.72 14.21
N VAL A 492 8.76 1.91 12.88
CA VAL A 492 9.43 3.06 12.22
C VAL A 492 8.82 4.40 12.63
N LEU A 493 7.51 4.42 12.88
CA LEU A 493 6.78 5.62 13.32
C LEU A 493 6.94 5.89 14.83
N GLY A 494 7.60 5.01 15.58
CA GLY A 494 7.93 5.21 17.00
C GLY A 494 7.00 4.50 17.99
N SER A 495 6.12 3.60 17.55
CA SER A 495 5.25 2.85 18.47
C SER A 495 6.03 1.82 19.30
N GLU A 496 6.07 2.04 20.61
CA GLU A 496 6.62 1.06 21.56
C GLU A 496 5.80 -0.23 21.61
N VAL A 497 4.48 -0.14 21.45
CA VAL A 497 3.58 -1.30 21.38
C VAL A 497 3.94 -2.15 20.16
N ALA A 498 4.19 -1.53 19.00
CA ALA A 498 4.58 -2.26 17.80
C ALA A 498 5.94 -2.94 17.97
N ARG A 499 6.94 -2.25 18.55
CA ARG A 499 8.26 -2.85 18.85
C ARG A 499 8.14 -4.05 19.79
N ALA A 500 7.36 -3.92 20.86
CA ALA A 500 7.16 -5.01 21.80
C ALA A 500 6.40 -6.20 21.18
N ALA A 501 5.42 -5.94 20.32
CA ALA A 501 4.69 -6.98 19.60
C ALA A 501 5.60 -7.73 18.62
N LEU A 502 6.41 -7.01 17.82
CA LEU A 502 7.41 -7.64 16.93
C LEU A 502 8.40 -8.51 17.72
N LYS A 503 8.84 -8.04 18.90
CA LYS A 503 9.74 -8.80 19.76
C LYS A 503 9.10 -10.05 20.34
N THR A 504 7.87 -9.92 20.81
CA THR A 504 7.10 -11.04 21.39
C THR A 504 6.83 -12.12 20.35
N ASP A 505 6.52 -11.70 19.12
CA ASP A 505 6.22 -12.62 18.02
C ASP A 505 7.49 -13.21 17.36
N GLY A 506 8.68 -12.71 17.71
CA GLY A 506 9.98 -13.14 17.13
C GLY A 506 10.26 -12.56 15.74
N ASP A 507 9.42 -11.67 15.25
CA ASP A 507 9.54 -11.09 13.90
C ASP A 507 10.76 -10.17 13.74
N ASP A 508 11.36 -9.69 14.83
CA ASP A 508 12.56 -8.85 14.81
C ASP A 508 13.89 -9.61 15.00
N ASP A 509 13.86 -10.93 15.23
CA ASP A 509 15.04 -11.75 15.53
C ASP A 509 15.86 -12.10 14.27
N PHE A 510 16.29 -11.09 13.50
CA PHE A 510 17.14 -11.21 12.32
C PHE A 510 18.42 -10.38 12.46
N GLU A 511 19.54 -10.87 11.92
CA GLU A 511 20.88 -10.29 12.07
C GLU A 511 20.98 -8.76 11.87
N GLY A 512 20.30 -8.24 10.86
CA GLY A 512 20.35 -6.84 10.44
C GLY A 512 19.12 -6.01 10.78
N PHE A 513 18.10 -6.59 11.43
CA PHE A 513 16.79 -5.94 11.57
C PHE A 513 16.86 -4.60 12.30
N ASP A 514 17.46 -4.57 13.50
CA ASP A 514 17.56 -3.34 14.28
C ASP A 514 18.39 -2.26 13.59
N ARG A 515 19.42 -2.65 12.83
CA ARG A 515 20.23 -1.70 12.04
C ARG A 515 19.39 -1.10 10.89
N ALA A 516 18.65 -1.95 10.19
CA ALA A 516 17.78 -1.52 9.08
C ALA A 516 16.65 -0.61 9.59
N LEU A 517 16.03 -0.97 10.72
CA LEU A 517 14.99 -0.17 11.35
C LEU A 517 15.52 1.21 11.79
N ARG A 518 16.65 1.27 12.51
CA ARG A 518 17.27 2.55 12.90
C ARG A 518 17.57 3.43 11.70
N SER A 519 18.10 2.86 10.62
CA SER A 519 18.36 3.60 9.39
C SER A 519 17.09 4.13 8.72
N LEU A 520 15.95 3.45 8.85
CA LEU A 520 14.66 3.98 8.39
C LEU A 520 14.19 5.15 9.24
N VAL A 521 14.29 5.03 10.57
CA VAL A 521 13.94 6.10 11.52
C VAL A 521 14.79 7.36 11.28
N GLU A 522 16.11 7.21 11.16
CA GLU A 522 17.06 8.32 10.95
C GLU A 522 16.89 9.03 9.59
N ARG A 523 16.43 8.30 8.56
CA ARG A 523 16.22 8.88 7.22
C ARG A 523 14.88 9.57 7.06
N ARG A 524 14.00 9.49 8.05
CA ARG A 524 12.69 10.11 7.98
C ARG A 524 12.86 11.64 7.99
N PRO A 525 12.28 12.37 7.02
CA PRO A 525 12.30 13.83 7.03
C PRO A 525 11.75 14.38 8.34
N ALA A 526 12.27 15.51 8.83
CA ALA A 526 11.73 16.16 10.02
C ALA A 526 10.28 16.62 9.81
N ALA A 527 9.50 16.78 10.89
CA ALA A 527 8.07 17.15 10.80
C ALA A 527 7.84 18.50 10.12
N SER A 528 8.80 19.41 10.20
CA SER A 528 8.76 20.74 9.57
C SER A 528 9.17 20.76 8.10
N GLU A 529 9.70 19.66 7.56
CA GLU A 529 10.15 19.63 6.17
C GLU A 529 8.98 19.51 5.20
N ALA A 530 8.91 20.42 4.23
CA ALA A 530 7.91 20.39 3.16
C ALA A 530 7.92 19.09 2.34
N SER A 531 9.04 18.36 2.34
CA SER A 531 9.18 17.06 1.67
C SER A 531 8.23 15.99 2.22
N ARG A 532 7.76 16.11 3.47
CA ARG A 532 6.71 15.25 4.05
C ARG A 532 5.37 15.38 3.37
N HIS A 533 5.15 16.49 2.67
CA HIS A 533 3.88 16.84 2.04
C HIS A 533 4.01 17.00 0.52
N ALA A 534 5.04 16.38 -0.07
CA ALA A 534 5.29 16.44 -1.51
C ALA A 534 4.25 15.69 -2.35
N SER A 535 3.37 14.89 -1.74
CA SER A 535 2.18 14.29 -2.37
C SER A 535 1.07 14.10 -1.34
N VAL A 536 -0.16 13.89 -1.80
CA VAL A 536 -1.30 13.57 -0.91
C VAL A 536 -1.03 12.29 -0.13
N TYR A 537 -0.46 11.27 -0.79
CA TYR A 537 -0.11 10.00 -0.14
C TYR A 537 0.92 10.17 0.99
N LEU A 538 1.97 10.99 0.78
CA LEU A 538 2.94 11.28 1.85
C LEU A 538 2.29 12.03 3.01
N SER A 539 1.37 12.94 2.74
CA SER A 539 0.59 13.60 3.78
C SER A 539 -0.34 12.64 4.54
N MET A 540 -0.89 11.61 3.89
CA MET A 540 -1.61 10.53 4.58
C MET A 540 -0.68 9.71 5.49
N LEU A 541 0.56 9.45 5.07
CA LEU A 541 1.56 8.80 5.93
C LEU A 541 2.00 9.67 7.12
N ASP A 542 2.01 10.99 6.94
CA ASP A 542 2.23 11.91 8.04
C ASP A 542 1.01 12.02 8.98
N LEU A 543 -0.20 11.90 8.44
CA LEU A 543 -1.44 11.78 9.22
C LEU A 543 -1.41 10.56 10.15
N VAL A 544 -1.09 9.36 9.64
CA VAL A 544 -1.03 8.18 10.52
C VAL A 544 0.05 8.32 11.59
N SER A 545 1.16 9.01 11.29
CA SER A 545 2.15 9.34 12.32
C SER A 545 1.65 10.35 13.34
N SER A 546 0.77 11.27 12.95
CA SER A 546 0.20 12.28 13.85
C SER A 546 -0.85 11.67 14.77
N VAL A 547 -1.64 10.70 14.28
CA VAL A 547 -2.58 9.91 15.09
C VAL A 547 -1.85 9.07 16.14
N LEU A 548 -0.68 8.54 15.81
CA LEU A 548 0.12 7.70 16.71
C LEU A 548 0.89 8.51 17.78
N ALA A 549 1.14 9.80 17.52
CA ALA A 549 1.87 10.65 18.44
C ALA A 549 1.00 11.05 19.64
N PRO A 550 1.58 11.30 20.82
CA PRO A 550 0.85 11.86 21.94
C PRO A 550 0.19 13.20 21.59
N SER A 551 -0.97 13.48 22.17
CA SER A 551 -1.62 14.79 22.09
C SER A 551 -1.29 15.63 23.31
N ALA A 552 -1.15 16.94 23.15
CA ALA A 552 -1.09 17.84 24.32
C ALA A 552 -2.41 17.83 25.12
N ALA A 553 -3.50 17.33 24.53
CA ALA A 553 -4.79 17.18 25.18
C ALA A 553 -4.99 15.82 25.86
N ASP A 554 -3.97 14.95 25.90
CA ASP A 554 -4.04 13.62 26.55
C ASP A 554 -4.44 13.71 28.03
N ALA A 555 -4.14 14.81 28.72
CA ALA A 555 -4.57 15.05 30.10
C ALA A 555 -6.11 15.07 30.28
N ALA A 556 -6.86 15.41 29.23
CA ALA A 556 -8.33 15.40 29.22
C ALA A 556 -8.92 13.99 29.01
N LEU A 557 -8.07 12.99 28.76
CA LEU A 557 -8.45 11.64 28.39
C LEU A 557 -7.80 10.63 29.35
N PRO A 558 -8.51 10.16 30.40
CA PRO A 558 -7.93 9.23 31.38
C PRO A 558 -7.25 8.01 30.72
N ALA A 559 -7.83 7.49 29.65
CA ALA A 559 -7.30 6.34 28.92
C ALA A 559 -5.87 6.53 28.40
N ALA A 560 -5.45 7.77 28.07
CA ALA A 560 -4.13 8.06 27.52
C ALA A 560 -2.97 7.63 28.45
N ALA A 561 -3.24 7.45 29.75
CA ALA A 561 -2.25 6.96 30.71
C ALA A 561 -1.93 5.45 30.59
N HIS A 562 -2.72 4.66 29.87
CA HIS A 562 -2.54 3.20 29.74
C HIS A 562 -1.88 2.77 28.44
N ARG A 563 -1.06 1.72 28.54
CA ARG A 563 -0.47 1.02 27.39
C ARG A 563 -1.53 0.44 26.46
N GLU A 564 -2.66 -0.02 26.98
CA GLU A 564 -3.78 -0.51 26.18
C GLU A 564 -4.37 0.57 25.27
N HIS A 565 -4.40 1.84 25.72
CA HIS A 565 -4.85 2.94 24.86
C HIS A 565 -3.84 3.20 23.74
N ALA A 566 -2.54 3.20 24.04
CA ALA A 566 -1.50 3.26 23.02
C ALA A 566 -1.60 2.10 22.00
N ALA A 567 -2.03 0.92 22.46
CA ALA A 567 -2.31 -0.22 21.58
C ALA A 567 -3.55 0.03 20.71
N ARG A 568 -4.67 0.53 21.26
CA ARG A 568 -5.84 0.95 20.45
C ARG A 568 -5.46 1.99 19.40
N VAL A 569 -4.65 2.98 19.76
CA VAL A 569 -4.17 4.03 18.83
C VAL A 569 -3.29 3.43 17.73
N LEU A 570 -2.43 2.45 18.05
CA LEU A 570 -1.70 1.67 17.05
C LEU A 570 -2.65 0.91 16.11
N GLU A 571 -3.70 0.27 16.63
CA GLU A 571 -4.70 -0.44 15.81
C GLU A 571 -5.40 0.49 14.82
N LEU A 572 -5.86 1.66 15.28
CA LEU A 572 -6.41 2.71 14.43
C LEU A 572 -5.38 3.18 13.37
N THR A 573 -4.14 3.40 13.78
CA THR A 573 -3.05 3.82 12.90
C THR A 573 -2.84 2.81 11.76
N LEU A 574 -2.79 1.52 12.08
CA LEU A 574 -2.62 0.45 11.09
C LEU A 574 -3.86 0.30 10.19
N ALA A 575 -5.06 0.42 10.73
CA ALA A 575 -6.30 0.39 9.96
C ALA A 575 -6.40 1.57 8.97
N THR A 576 -6.01 2.78 9.41
CA THR A 576 -5.96 3.98 8.59
C THR A 576 -4.90 3.85 7.49
N HIS A 577 -3.72 3.33 7.82
CA HIS A 577 -2.68 3.02 6.85
C HIS A 577 -3.15 2.00 5.80
N ALA A 578 -3.74 0.88 6.22
CA ALA A 578 -4.23 -0.15 5.31
C ALA A 578 -5.30 0.40 4.36
N THR A 579 -6.20 1.25 4.88
CA THR A 579 -7.23 1.93 4.08
C THR A 579 -6.60 2.89 3.07
N ALA A 580 -5.67 3.75 3.49
CA ALA A 580 -4.95 4.66 2.59
C ALA A 580 -4.19 3.89 1.50
N ARG A 581 -3.43 2.85 1.87
CA ARG A 581 -2.72 2.03 0.89
C ARG A 581 -3.66 1.42 -0.13
N ARG A 582 -4.82 0.91 0.31
CA ARG A 582 -5.86 0.40 -0.58
C ARG A 582 -6.33 1.47 -1.55
N ASP A 583 -6.64 2.66 -1.06
CA ASP A 583 -7.09 3.78 -1.90
C ASP A 583 -6.08 4.13 -2.98
N PHE A 584 -4.79 4.16 -2.69
CA PHE A 584 -3.81 4.54 -3.71
C PHE A 584 -3.33 3.36 -4.59
N THR A 585 -3.75 2.12 -4.30
CA THR A 585 -3.33 0.91 -5.06
C THR A 585 -4.43 0.36 -5.97
N VAL A 586 -5.67 0.27 -5.47
CA VAL A 586 -6.84 -0.13 -6.26
C VAL A 586 -7.06 0.90 -7.37
N ARG A 587 -7.60 0.52 -8.54
CA ARG A 587 -7.92 1.44 -9.67
C ARG A 587 -9.34 1.17 -10.14
N GLY A 588 -10.05 2.13 -10.73
CA GLY A 588 -11.39 1.92 -11.29
C GLY A 588 -12.53 2.21 -10.31
N ARG A 589 -12.39 3.21 -9.44
CA ARG A 589 -13.43 3.57 -8.46
C ARG A 589 -14.55 4.41 -9.07
N ARG A 590 -15.72 4.42 -8.41
CA ARG A 590 -16.86 5.26 -8.79
C ARG A 590 -17.67 5.72 -7.58
N LEU A 591 -18.29 6.91 -7.68
CA LEU A 591 -19.36 7.34 -6.79
C LEU A 591 -20.66 6.58 -7.09
N THR A 592 -21.37 6.18 -6.04
CA THR A 592 -22.59 5.36 -6.13
C THR A 592 -23.85 6.21 -6.09
N HIS A 593 -23.87 7.26 -5.27
CA HIS A 593 -25.04 8.12 -5.06
C HIS A 593 -24.68 9.61 -5.08
N VAL A 594 -25.70 10.44 -5.29
CA VAL A 594 -25.55 11.90 -5.15
C VAL A 594 -25.49 12.24 -3.66
N LEU A 595 -24.52 13.07 -3.28
CA LEU A 595 -24.43 13.60 -1.92
C LEU A 595 -25.71 14.37 -1.55
N VAL A 596 -26.33 13.98 -0.45
CA VAL A 596 -27.43 14.71 0.18
C VAL A 596 -26.89 15.31 1.47
N GLU A 597 -26.70 16.63 1.52
CA GLU A 597 -26.27 17.28 2.76
C GLU A 597 -27.42 17.19 3.79
N PRO A 598 -27.10 16.83 5.05
CA PRO A 598 -28.11 16.80 6.09
C PRO A 598 -28.66 18.20 6.35
N ALA A 599 -29.95 18.29 6.68
CA ALA A 599 -30.54 19.55 7.10
C ALA A 599 -29.85 20.04 8.39
N ALA A 600 -29.54 21.35 8.44
CA ALA A 600 -28.84 21.97 9.57
C ALA A 600 -29.63 21.91 10.90
N GLU A 601 -30.92 21.55 10.86
CA GLU A 601 -31.85 21.62 11.99
C GLU A 601 -32.27 20.24 12.54
N ALA A 602 -31.55 19.15 12.22
CA ALA A 602 -31.82 17.86 12.85
C ALA A 602 -31.38 17.87 14.33
N TRP A 603 -32.32 17.62 15.25
CA TRP A 603 -32.04 17.53 16.68
C TRP A 603 -31.51 16.13 17.00
N GLY A 604 -30.33 16.06 17.62
CA GLY A 604 -29.68 14.82 18.08
C GLY A 604 -29.09 15.01 19.48
N PRO A 605 -28.63 13.92 20.14
CA PRO A 605 -27.98 14.03 21.44
C PRO A 605 -26.67 14.83 21.34
N THR A 606 -26.26 15.46 22.44
CA THR A 606 -24.97 16.17 22.54
C THR A 606 -23.82 15.22 22.16
N LEU A 607 -22.93 15.65 21.27
CA LEU A 607 -21.73 14.90 20.91
C LEU A 607 -20.50 15.54 21.54
N LEU A 608 -19.56 14.69 21.94
CA LEU A 608 -18.19 15.09 22.24
C LEU A 608 -17.29 14.70 21.07
N VAL A 609 -16.13 15.35 20.95
CA VAL A 609 -15.09 14.98 19.99
C VAL A 609 -13.88 14.49 20.76
N GLU A 610 -13.26 13.41 20.30
CA GLU A 610 -12.03 12.88 20.88
C GLU A 610 -10.95 13.99 20.91
N PRO A 611 -10.37 14.33 22.07
CA PRO A 611 -9.54 15.52 22.22
C PRO A 611 -8.12 15.26 21.68
N HIS A 612 -7.97 15.30 20.36
CA HIS A 612 -6.68 15.19 19.68
C HIS A 612 -6.59 16.15 18.48
N PRO A 613 -6.56 17.47 18.75
CA PRO A 613 -6.61 18.50 17.71
C PRO A 613 -5.42 18.45 16.74
N GLU A 614 -4.25 17.91 17.12
CA GLU A 614 -3.10 17.74 16.23
C GLU A 614 -3.40 16.76 15.09
N ALA A 615 -3.98 15.60 15.40
CA ALA A 615 -4.36 14.60 14.42
C ALA A 615 -5.51 15.11 13.55
N ILE A 616 -6.55 15.71 14.15
CA ILE A 616 -7.72 16.22 13.40
C ILE A 616 -7.31 17.40 12.51
N GLY A 617 -6.44 18.29 12.98
CA GLY A 617 -5.88 19.38 12.17
C GLY A 617 -5.10 18.84 10.98
N ARG A 618 -4.37 17.72 11.15
CA ARG A 618 -3.69 17.03 10.05
C ARG A 618 -4.68 16.43 9.04
N MET A 619 -5.82 15.90 9.50
CA MET A 619 -6.90 15.41 8.62
C MET A 619 -7.46 16.54 7.74
N VAL A 620 -7.74 17.71 8.33
CA VAL A 620 -8.18 18.89 7.58
C VAL A 620 -7.14 19.31 6.55
N ALA A 621 -5.86 19.37 6.95
CA ALA A 621 -4.77 19.78 6.06
C ALA A 621 -4.60 18.85 4.84
N VAL A 622 -4.75 17.54 5.02
CA VAL A 622 -4.73 16.56 3.91
C VAL A 622 -5.86 16.82 2.91
N VAL A 623 -7.10 17.00 3.40
CA VAL A 623 -8.26 17.24 2.52
C VAL A 623 -8.11 18.59 1.81
N ARG A 624 -7.61 19.63 2.48
CA ARG A 624 -7.31 20.93 1.85
C ARG A 624 -6.21 20.84 0.80
N GLN A 625 -5.16 20.05 1.05
CA GLN A 625 -4.11 19.83 0.05
C GLN A 625 -4.70 19.19 -1.21
N LEU A 626 -5.50 18.14 -1.05
CA LEU A 626 -6.20 17.47 -2.13
C LEU A 626 -7.08 18.45 -2.94
N MET A 627 -7.90 19.25 -2.24
CA MET A 627 -8.77 20.26 -2.87
C MET A 627 -7.98 21.30 -3.67
N ARG A 628 -6.94 21.90 -3.06
CA ARG A 628 -6.16 22.95 -3.71
C ARG A 628 -5.36 22.44 -4.89
N GLY A 629 -4.71 21.28 -4.73
CA GLY A 629 -3.91 20.70 -5.80
C GLY A 629 -4.76 20.26 -6.99
N LEU A 630 -5.83 19.49 -6.77
CA LEU A 630 -6.71 19.06 -7.87
C LEU A 630 -7.46 20.24 -8.52
N GLY A 631 -7.81 21.26 -7.73
CA GLY A 631 -8.35 22.51 -8.26
C GLY A 631 -7.34 23.24 -9.16
N ALA A 632 -6.07 23.34 -8.74
CA ALA A 632 -5.02 23.99 -9.51
C ALA A 632 -4.65 23.23 -10.80
N TYR A 633 -4.74 21.90 -10.81
CA TYR A 633 -4.61 21.11 -12.04
C TYR A 633 -5.87 21.18 -12.94
N GLY A 634 -6.96 21.77 -12.45
CA GLY A 634 -8.24 21.85 -13.16
C GLY A 634 -8.98 20.53 -13.28
N VAL A 635 -8.58 19.53 -12.48
CA VAL A 635 -9.14 18.16 -12.48
C VAL A 635 -10.47 18.13 -11.75
N MET A 636 -10.49 18.66 -10.52
CA MET A 636 -11.67 18.68 -9.67
C MET A 636 -12.27 20.08 -9.65
N LYS A 637 -13.49 20.21 -10.17
CA LYS A 637 -14.28 21.46 -10.10
C LYS A 637 -15.05 21.49 -8.79
N SER A 638 -15.05 22.62 -8.07
CA SER A 638 -15.75 22.75 -6.78
C SER A 638 -17.26 22.44 -6.86
N GLY A 639 -17.90 22.72 -8.00
CA GLY A 639 -19.30 22.41 -8.25
C GLY A 639 -19.58 21.00 -8.79
N SER A 640 -18.58 20.14 -8.98
CA SER A 640 -18.82 18.74 -9.36
C SER A 640 -19.38 17.94 -8.16
N PRO A 641 -20.03 16.77 -8.38
CA PRO A 641 -20.43 15.90 -7.27
C PRO A 641 -19.28 15.59 -6.30
N THR A 642 -18.09 15.28 -6.83
CA THR A 642 -16.87 15.06 -6.04
C THR A 642 -16.42 16.33 -5.32
N GLY A 643 -16.39 17.48 -6.00
CA GLY A 643 -16.01 18.75 -5.40
C GLY A 643 -16.88 19.12 -4.20
N ARG A 644 -18.20 18.89 -4.31
CA ARG A 644 -19.14 19.05 -3.18
C ARG A 644 -18.87 18.08 -2.06
N LEU A 645 -18.64 16.80 -2.35
CA LEU A 645 -18.34 15.77 -1.36
C LEU A 645 -17.07 16.11 -0.56
N VAL A 646 -15.96 16.42 -1.25
CA VAL A 646 -14.69 16.76 -0.62
C VAL A 646 -14.83 18.05 0.21
N THR A 647 -15.57 19.04 -0.28
CA THR A 647 -15.88 20.27 0.48
C THR A 647 -16.71 19.96 1.73
N SER A 648 -17.69 19.06 1.62
CA SER A 648 -18.54 18.65 2.75
C SER A 648 -17.75 17.91 3.82
N ALA A 649 -16.84 17.01 3.42
CA ALA A 649 -15.90 16.33 4.30
C ALA A 649 -14.95 17.31 5.00
N GLU A 650 -14.39 18.29 4.28
CA GLU A 650 -13.52 19.33 4.86
C GLU A 650 -14.23 20.16 5.92
N ARG A 651 -15.49 20.53 5.68
CA ARG A 651 -16.33 21.28 6.64
C ARG A 651 -16.60 20.49 7.91
N LEU A 652 -16.93 19.20 7.77
CA LEU A 652 -17.14 18.30 8.91
C LEU A 652 -15.87 18.17 9.75
N LEU A 653 -14.73 17.92 9.09
CA LEU A 653 -13.43 17.81 9.78
C LEU A 653 -13.03 19.12 10.47
N THR A 654 -13.31 20.27 9.85
CA THR A 654 -13.03 21.59 10.44
C THR A 654 -13.90 21.85 11.67
N LEU A 655 -15.18 21.48 11.64
CA LEU A 655 -16.07 21.57 12.81
C LEU A 655 -15.57 20.66 13.95
N ALA A 656 -15.17 19.43 13.63
CA ALA A 656 -14.59 18.51 14.61
C ALA A 656 -13.26 19.03 15.19
N PHE A 657 -12.40 19.62 14.35
CA PHE A 657 -11.15 20.25 14.78
C PHE A 657 -11.39 21.39 15.79
N GLN A 658 -12.32 22.30 15.47
CA GLN A 658 -12.68 23.40 16.36
C GLN A 658 -13.21 22.89 17.71
N ALA A 659 -14.09 21.90 17.68
CA ALA A 659 -14.63 21.29 18.89
C ALA A 659 -13.55 20.57 19.73
N ALA A 660 -12.63 19.84 19.09
CA ALA A 660 -11.52 19.18 19.77
C ALA A 660 -10.53 20.19 20.38
N LEU A 661 -10.25 21.30 19.70
CA LEU A 661 -9.39 22.37 20.20
C LEU A 661 -10.01 23.09 21.40
N LEU A 662 -11.32 23.34 21.37
CA LEU A 662 -12.05 23.89 22.52
C LEU A 662 -12.04 22.90 23.70
N ALA A 663 -12.36 21.62 23.45
CA ALA A 663 -12.33 20.59 24.48
C ALA A 663 -10.95 20.43 25.12
N ALA A 664 -9.89 20.49 24.30
CA ALA A 664 -8.50 20.47 24.77
C ALA A 664 -8.19 21.63 25.72
N ASN A 665 -8.76 22.81 25.49
CA ASN A 665 -8.62 23.99 26.37
C ASN A 665 -9.69 24.06 27.48
N ASP A 666 -10.40 22.96 27.74
CA ASP A 666 -11.51 22.91 28.69
C ASP A 666 -12.62 23.95 28.42
N LEU A 667 -12.96 24.16 27.15
CA LEU A 667 -14.03 25.05 26.73
C LEU A 667 -15.10 24.27 25.96
N PRO A 668 -16.39 24.48 26.25
CA PRO A 668 -17.45 23.85 25.48
C PRO A 668 -17.59 24.54 24.10
N PRO A 669 -17.95 23.80 23.04
CA PRO A 669 -18.41 24.40 21.79
C PRO A 669 -19.65 25.28 21.99
N SER A 670 -19.87 26.23 21.07
CA SER A 670 -21.09 27.05 21.06
C SER A 670 -22.34 26.19 20.88
N GLU A 671 -23.52 26.68 21.28
CA GLU A 671 -24.77 25.93 21.06
C GLU A 671 -25.06 25.68 19.57
N GLU A 672 -24.64 26.60 18.70
CA GLU A 672 -24.76 26.45 17.25
C GLU A 672 -23.85 25.33 16.73
N ASP A 673 -22.60 25.31 17.15
CA ASP A 673 -21.66 24.24 16.77
C ASP A 673 -22.11 22.90 17.35
N GLN A 674 -22.67 22.87 18.55
CA GLN A 674 -23.26 21.65 19.12
C GLN A 674 -24.45 21.14 18.31
N ARG A 675 -25.34 22.02 17.84
CA ARG A 675 -26.43 21.62 16.93
C ARG A 675 -25.90 21.06 15.61
N ARG A 676 -24.82 21.64 15.07
CA ARG A 676 -24.18 21.15 13.85
C ARG A 676 -23.51 19.79 14.10
N LEU A 677 -22.81 19.62 15.21
CA LEU A 677 -22.22 18.33 15.61
C LEU A 677 -23.30 17.27 15.76
N ALA A 678 -24.48 17.60 16.31
CA ALA A 678 -25.62 16.68 16.42
C ALA A 678 -26.06 16.04 15.08
N THR A 679 -25.73 16.66 13.94
CA THR A 679 -25.99 16.11 12.60
C THR A 679 -24.92 15.12 12.11
N PHE A 680 -23.86 14.86 12.89
CA PHE A 680 -22.72 14.05 12.47
C PHE A 680 -23.11 12.67 11.92
N ALA A 681 -24.07 11.99 12.56
CA ALA A 681 -24.52 10.67 12.14
C ALA A 681 -25.07 10.67 10.71
N SER A 682 -25.97 11.62 10.39
CA SER A 682 -26.55 11.75 9.05
C SER A 682 -25.52 12.31 8.06
N TRP A 683 -24.64 13.20 8.50
CA TRP A 683 -23.58 13.74 7.65
C TRP A 683 -22.60 12.67 7.20
N LEU A 684 -22.08 11.86 8.13
CA LEU A 684 -21.20 10.74 7.83
C LEU A 684 -21.90 9.70 6.95
N TRP A 685 -23.15 9.35 7.28
CA TRP A 685 -23.93 8.42 6.46
C TRP A 685 -24.14 8.92 5.03
N SER A 686 -24.36 10.22 4.83
CA SER A 686 -24.46 10.81 3.49
C SER A 686 -23.15 10.72 2.70
N LEU A 687 -22.00 10.92 3.34
CA LEU A 687 -20.68 10.76 2.71
C LEU A 687 -20.40 9.29 2.34
N GLU A 688 -20.69 8.36 3.27
CA GLU A 688 -20.57 6.92 3.04
C GLU A 688 -21.49 6.46 1.91
N SER A 689 -22.74 6.93 1.91
CA SER A 689 -23.73 6.60 0.87
C SER A 689 -23.29 7.12 -0.50
N ALA A 690 -22.73 8.33 -0.60
CA ALA A 690 -22.28 8.88 -1.87
C ALA A 690 -21.10 8.10 -2.50
N THR A 691 -20.25 7.52 -1.66
CA THR A 691 -19.08 6.72 -2.10
C THR A 691 -19.36 5.23 -2.20
N GLY A 692 -20.41 4.74 -1.54
CA GLY A 692 -20.68 3.30 -1.40
C GLY A 692 -19.70 2.59 -0.46
N ALA A 693 -18.97 3.34 0.36
CA ALA A 693 -17.97 2.78 1.27
C ALA A 693 -18.62 1.93 2.37
N ALA A 694 -18.03 0.78 2.65
CA ALA A 694 -18.42 -0.08 3.76
C ALA A 694 -17.19 -0.83 4.30
N ALA A 695 -17.17 -1.09 5.60
CA ALA A 695 -16.24 -2.00 6.25
C ALA A 695 -16.87 -3.40 6.38
N PRO A 696 -16.09 -4.49 6.52
CA PRO A 696 -14.63 -4.63 6.39
C PRO A 696 -14.09 -4.36 4.98
N ARG A 697 -12.81 -3.94 4.89
CA ARG A 697 -12.04 -3.75 3.63
C ARG A 697 -10.63 -4.30 3.78
N GLY A 698 -10.07 -4.91 2.74
CA GLY A 698 -8.71 -5.44 2.80
C GLY A 698 -8.03 -5.49 1.45
N LEU A 699 -6.70 -5.56 1.48
CA LEU A 699 -5.84 -5.60 0.30
C LEU A 699 -4.62 -6.49 0.59
N GLU A 700 -4.08 -7.10 -0.46
CA GLU A 700 -2.78 -7.73 -0.39
C GLU A 700 -1.64 -6.70 -0.54
N VAL A 701 -0.68 -6.73 0.39
CA VAL A 701 0.30 -5.65 0.57
C VAL A 701 1.74 -6.09 0.43
N HIS A 702 2.04 -7.39 0.48
CA HIS A 702 3.38 -7.91 0.22
C HIS A 702 3.29 -9.32 -0.36
N VAL A 703 4.03 -9.59 -1.43
CA VAL A 703 4.06 -10.86 -2.12
C VAL A 703 5.50 -11.36 -2.24
N ASP A 704 5.82 -12.54 -1.68
CA ASP A 704 7.10 -13.20 -1.94
C ASP A 704 6.95 -14.29 -3.00
N HIS A 705 7.55 -14.06 -4.18
CA HIS A 705 7.48 -15.01 -5.31
C HIS A 705 8.33 -16.26 -5.12
N GLY A 706 9.37 -16.21 -4.28
CA GLY A 706 10.15 -17.41 -3.97
C GLY A 706 9.33 -18.45 -3.20
N SER A 707 8.64 -18.03 -2.13
CA SER A 707 7.92 -18.94 -1.25
C SER A 707 6.45 -19.16 -1.62
N GLY A 708 5.91 -18.44 -2.61
CA GLY A 708 4.48 -18.50 -2.93
C GLY A 708 3.56 -17.94 -1.83
N ARG A 709 4.08 -17.09 -0.92
CA ARG A 709 3.29 -16.51 0.19
C ARG A 709 2.99 -15.04 -0.05
N ALA A 710 1.90 -14.58 0.55
CA ALA A 710 1.52 -13.18 0.54
C ALA A 710 0.94 -12.74 1.89
N LEU A 711 1.21 -11.48 2.24
CA LEU A 711 0.60 -10.76 3.34
C LEU A 711 -0.58 -9.95 2.83
N ALA A 712 -1.74 -10.14 3.44
CA ALA A 712 -2.89 -9.27 3.31
C ALA A 712 -3.15 -8.54 4.64
N GLU A 713 -3.59 -7.29 4.55
CA GLU A 713 -3.97 -6.46 5.69
C GLU A 713 -5.27 -5.69 5.37
N GLY A 714 -5.96 -5.23 6.40
CA GLY A 714 -7.21 -4.51 6.21
C GLY A 714 -7.95 -4.21 7.50
N THR A 715 -9.09 -3.54 7.34
CA THR A 715 -10.03 -3.27 8.42
C THR A 715 -10.95 -4.47 8.65
N GLY A 716 -11.44 -4.63 9.88
CA GLY A 716 -12.49 -5.60 10.21
C GLY A 716 -13.83 -4.95 10.58
N LYS A 717 -14.59 -5.61 11.47
CA LYS A 717 -15.90 -5.13 11.92
C LYS A 717 -15.77 -3.85 12.76
N ILE A 718 -16.78 -2.99 12.71
CA ILE A 718 -16.83 -1.78 13.53
C ILE A 718 -17.23 -2.17 14.95
N GLY A 719 -16.41 -1.81 15.94
CA GLY A 719 -16.68 -1.98 17.36
C GLY A 719 -17.30 -0.73 18.00
N GLU A 720 -17.91 -0.91 19.16
CA GLU A 720 -18.35 0.19 20.02
C GLU A 720 -17.22 0.53 21.01
N LEU A 721 -16.64 1.73 20.89
CA LEU A 721 -15.70 2.29 21.86
C LEU A 721 -16.49 2.89 23.02
N TRP A 722 -16.34 2.32 24.21
CA TRP A 722 -16.88 2.86 25.46
C TRP A 722 -15.75 3.54 26.21
N MET A 723 -15.90 4.84 26.48
CA MET A 723 -14.81 5.65 26.99
C MET A 723 -15.30 6.72 27.95
N PHE A 724 -14.55 6.94 29.03
CA PHE A 724 -14.74 8.11 29.87
C PHE A 724 -13.96 9.29 29.28
N VAL A 725 -14.67 10.37 28.98
CA VAL A 725 -14.10 11.59 28.43
C VAL A 725 -14.52 12.76 29.30
N ARG A 726 -13.61 13.71 29.52
CA ARG A 726 -13.93 14.94 30.25
C ARG A 726 -14.88 15.80 29.43
N ASP A 727 -16.07 16.04 29.96
CA ASP A 727 -17.05 16.92 29.34
C ASP A 727 -16.71 18.39 29.65
N PRO A 728 -16.33 19.21 28.65
CA PRO A 728 -15.92 20.58 28.90
C PRO A 728 -17.06 21.49 29.37
N ALA A 729 -18.33 21.10 29.21
CA ALA A 729 -19.47 21.86 29.73
C ALA A 729 -19.68 21.59 31.23
N SER A 730 -19.77 20.31 31.61
CA SER A 730 -20.05 19.92 33.00
C SER A 730 -18.80 19.80 33.87
N LYS A 731 -17.61 19.79 33.27
CA LYS A 731 -16.29 19.55 33.89
C LYS A 731 -16.13 18.16 34.52
N LYS A 732 -17.04 17.23 34.23
CA LYS A 732 -17.06 15.86 34.78
C LYS A 732 -16.60 14.85 33.75
N LEU A 733 -16.02 13.74 34.21
CA LEU A 733 -15.78 12.58 33.36
C LEU A 733 -17.09 11.89 33.05
N THR A 734 -17.45 11.83 31.78
CA THR A 734 -18.72 11.29 31.31
C THR A 734 -18.48 10.07 30.43
N LEU A 735 -19.22 9.00 30.66
CA LEU A 735 -19.22 7.84 29.78
C LEU A 735 -19.87 8.19 28.44
N VAL A 736 -19.16 7.90 27.36
CA VAL A 736 -19.63 8.10 25.98
C VAL A 736 -19.34 6.86 25.14
N VAL A 737 -20.10 6.71 24.05
CA VAL A 737 -19.93 5.61 23.09
C VAL A 737 -19.60 6.17 21.71
N GLY A 738 -18.62 5.57 21.03
CA GLY A 738 -18.20 5.94 19.67
C GLY A 738 -17.85 4.73 18.81
N ALA A 739 -17.43 4.97 17.58
CA ALA A 739 -16.99 3.90 16.67
C ALA A 739 -15.50 3.59 16.84
N ALA A 740 -15.13 2.30 16.77
CA ALA A 740 -13.74 1.85 16.67
C ALA A 740 -13.54 0.89 15.50
N THR A 741 -12.52 1.13 14.71
CA THR A 741 -12.07 0.27 13.61
C THR A 741 -11.20 -0.86 14.16
N THR A 742 -11.24 -2.03 13.54
CA THR A 742 -10.24 -3.08 13.81
C THR A 742 -9.21 -3.12 12.69
N HIS A 743 -8.03 -3.64 13.01
CA HIS A 743 -7.04 -4.02 12.00
C HIS A 743 -6.79 -5.54 12.04
N HIS A 744 -6.74 -6.17 10.87
CA HIS A 744 -6.33 -7.56 10.70
C HIS A 744 -5.17 -7.68 9.71
N GLU A 745 -4.30 -8.65 9.95
CA GLU A 745 -3.29 -9.10 9.00
C GLU A 745 -3.30 -10.63 8.91
N VAL A 746 -3.01 -11.16 7.74
CA VAL A 746 -2.94 -12.62 7.53
C VAL A 746 -1.93 -12.95 6.44
N VAL A 747 -1.17 -14.04 6.66
CA VAL A 747 -0.30 -14.63 5.64
C VAL A 747 -1.00 -15.84 5.05
N ARG A 748 -1.13 -15.86 3.72
CA ARG A 748 -1.76 -16.94 2.95
C ARG A 748 -0.85 -17.40 1.80
N SER A 749 -1.22 -18.52 1.19
CA SER A 749 -0.71 -18.88 -0.14
C SER A 749 -1.20 -17.85 -1.17
N LYS A 750 -0.39 -17.59 -2.20
CA LYS A 750 -0.83 -16.76 -3.34
C LYS A 750 -2.02 -17.33 -4.09
N ALA A 751 -2.20 -18.66 -4.06
CA ALA A 751 -3.38 -19.30 -4.65
C ALA A 751 -4.68 -18.91 -3.91
N ASP A 752 -4.58 -18.61 -2.61
CA ASP A 752 -5.70 -18.34 -1.71
C ASP A 752 -5.82 -16.84 -1.37
N ARG A 753 -5.67 -16.00 -2.37
CA ARG A 753 -5.68 -14.54 -2.21
C ARG A 753 -7.04 -14.01 -1.79
N LEU A 754 -7.05 -13.24 -0.70
CA LEU A 754 -8.24 -12.54 -0.21
C LEU A 754 -8.41 -11.22 -0.96
N ARG A 755 -9.28 -11.22 -1.98
CA ARG A 755 -9.84 -10.00 -2.57
C ARG A 755 -10.86 -9.37 -1.63
N GLU A 756 -11.35 -8.17 -1.90
CA GLU A 756 -12.25 -7.45 -1.00
C GLU A 756 -13.46 -8.27 -0.53
N LEU A 757 -14.20 -8.91 -1.45
CA LEU A 757 -15.36 -9.74 -1.08
C LEU A 757 -14.95 -10.93 -0.20
N ALA A 758 -13.88 -11.63 -0.56
CA ALA A 758 -13.36 -12.75 0.22
C ALA A 758 -12.81 -12.31 1.59
N TRP A 759 -12.18 -11.14 1.67
CA TRP A 759 -11.75 -10.52 2.92
C TRP A 759 -12.95 -10.21 3.82
N ARG A 760 -13.97 -9.56 3.27
CA ARG A 760 -15.21 -9.21 3.98
C ARG A 760 -15.91 -10.47 4.51
N GLU A 761 -16.01 -11.51 3.71
CA GLU A 761 -16.56 -12.80 4.13
C GLU A 761 -15.72 -13.43 5.26
N ALA A 762 -14.40 -13.47 5.12
CA ALA A 762 -13.49 -14.06 6.11
C ALA A 762 -13.58 -13.32 7.46
N VAL A 763 -13.64 -11.99 7.45
CA VAL A 763 -13.86 -11.19 8.67
C VAL A 763 -15.24 -11.50 9.26
N ASN A 764 -16.28 -11.55 8.43
CA ASN A 764 -17.65 -11.76 8.91
C ASN A 764 -17.86 -13.13 9.56
N LYS A 765 -17.19 -14.16 9.03
CA LYS A 765 -17.14 -15.53 9.55
C LYS A 765 -16.20 -15.71 10.75
N GLY A 766 -15.39 -14.70 11.09
CA GLY A 766 -14.40 -14.78 12.18
C GLY A 766 -13.18 -15.64 11.84
N GLU A 767 -12.86 -15.82 10.56
CA GLU A 767 -11.76 -16.66 10.08
C GLU A 767 -10.39 -15.96 10.13
N LEU A 768 -10.38 -14.63 10.30
CA LEU A 768 -9.14 -13.86 10.42
C LEU A 768 -8.73 -13.75 11.89
N PRO A 769 -7.48 -14.11 12.23
CA PRO A 769 -7.00 -14.03 13.60
C PRO A 769 -6.97 -12.57 14.08
N ARG A 770 -7.20 -12.37 15.37
CA ARG A 770 -6.92 -11.12 16.05
C ARG A 770 -5.46 -11.10 16.49
N ALA A 771 -4.85 -9.92 16.47
CA ALA A 771 -3.52 -9.77 17.02
C ALA A 771 -3.56 -9.89 18.55
N THR A 772 -2.61 -10.61 19.13
CA THR A 772 -2.56 -10.88 20.58
C THR A 772 -2.46 -9.60 21.42
N TRP A 773 -1.78 -8.58 20.88
CA TRP A 773 -1.62 -7.27 21.54
C TRP A 773 -2.92 -6.43 21.61
N THR A 774 -4.02 -6.85 20.98
CA THR A 774 -5.33 -6.18 21.08
C THR A 774 -6.25 -6.78 22.16
N THR A 775 -5.89 -7.95 22.70
CA THR A 775 -6.74 -8.69 23.67
C THR A 775 -6.92 -7.97 25.01
N GLY A 776 -6.06 -6.99 25.30
CA GLY A 776 -6.11 -6.22 26.53
C GLY A 776 -7.34 -5.34 26.66
N TYR A 777 -7.89 -4.79 25.57
CA TYR A 777 -8.92 -3.75 25.62
C TYR A 777 -10.19 -4.05 24.80
N ARG A 778 -10.23 -5.20 24.13
CA ARG A 778 -11.30 -5.55 23.19
C ARG A 778 -12.01 -6.83 23.59
N PHE A 779 -13.33 -6.76 23.72
CA PHE A 779 -14.16 -7.85 24.26
C PHE A 779 -15.36 -8.12 23.34
N ALA A 780 -15.75 -9.38 23.21
CA ALA A 780 -17.01 -9.71 22.57
C ALA A 780 -18.16 -9.42 23.56
N THR A 781 -19.27 -8.86 23.07
CA THR A 781 -20.49 -8.87 23.88
C THR A 781 -21.06 -10.30 23.91
N PRO A 782 -21.63 -10.73 25.06
CA PRO A 782 -22.32 -12.02 25.17
C PRO A 782 -23.40 -12.26 24.11
#